data_AF-A0A9R1W1H7-F1
#
_entry.id   AF-A0A9R1W1H7-F1
#
_cell.length_a   1.000
_cell.length_b   1.000
_cell.length_c   1.000
_cell.angle_alpha   90.00
_cell.angle_beta   90.00
_cell.angle_gamma   90.00
#
_symmetry.space_group_name_H-M   'P 1'
#
loop_
_entity.id
_entity.type
_entity.pdbx_description
1 polymer ?
#
loop_
_entity_poly.entity_id
_entity_poly.type
_entity_poly.pdbx_seq_one_letter_code
_entity_poly.pdbx_strand_id
1 'polypeptide(L)'
;MGSLSPVLPLKRDSLLKISPNNSSHLQRPRSRFARLIGFKKIDYLQWVSALAVFIFFMFLVQMFLPLSMVDKADGDFLKREADSDFINLLKQIGDLDFGEDVKFMPTKLMMKFRREEMNNASFGGSRTLARFPNRKPQLALVFADLLVDPQQILMVTVAAALRAIGYEIEVYSLENGPVHSIWKSIGVPVNIMDANNKTDITIDWLNYDGVVVNSLEAKDVVSCLLHEPFKSVPLIWSIHEKSLATRVASYVSSGKVEIIDDWKAIFNRATVVVFPNYALPMFYAAFDDGNYFVIPGSPSKACKIEDSTIIHEGNHLRVNMMNIGVDDFVVAIVGSEFLYKGIWLEHALVLRALFPLLAEFQISDNFSPRLKILIFTHDLTGNYSSAIEEIALNLNYPRGSVSHVAIDEDMGVLGITDVVIYGSFFEEQSFPDILTRAMCLEKPIIAPDLPIIKKYVNHGVNGLLFPKENIKALTQITLQVVSKGKLSSLATNIASTGEDTAKNMMALDSIEGYASLIENILHLPSEVASPRAISEIPSDIKTKWQWHLFEAIEDREYVNRTLRIHHLLDKVEGQRNRAPRAISEIPTNDSFIYDLWEEEKRDQIMKARRAREDDEVRDRSEQPRGTWEEVYKNAKKADRNKNDLHERDDGELERTGQPLCIYEPYFGQGSWSFLHTNSLYRGIRLSTKSGRPRRDDIDAASRLPLLNTAYYRDTFGDFGAFLAIANRIDHIHKNAWIGFSSWRSTPKKATSHRLSYSKNYNNILSLIFESLSKNAEIALLEDIEAQKHGDALYFWVRMDKDPRNPIQQDFWSFCDAINAGNCKFAYSEAFKKMYGIKSNLTILPPMPADGDTWSVMNSWAMPTKSFLEFVMFSRMFVDAIDEQMYDEHHGSGLCYLSLNKDKHCYTRVLEVLVNIWAYHSARRMVYIDPNTGKTQEQHHFQKRAGKMWVKWFDYSTLKAMDEDLAEEADSDHPTRRWLWPSTGEVFWQGVYEKERMQWRKEKETKKQKTRAKIQRIKNRTHQKVIGKYVKPPPENSTVAAVVRGFR
;
A
#
# COMPACT_ATOMS: atom_id res chain seq x y z
N MET A 1 78.80 11.40 3.02
CA MET A 1 79.27 10.83 4.31
C MET A 1 78.12 9.97 4.83
N GLY A 2 77.99 8.68 4.50
CA GLY A 2 78.85 7.54 4.83
C GLY A 2 78.39 6.98 6.18
N SER A 3 78.07 5.71 6.42
CA SER A 3 77.86 4.49 5.63
C SER A 3 77.51 3.38 6.65
N LEU A 4 76.87 2.29 6.18
CA LEU A 4 76.94 0.90 6.70
C LEU A 4 76.06 0.48 7.90
N SER A 5 75.08 -0.36 7.55
CA SER A 5 74.59 -1.55 8.29
C SER A 5 75.75 -2.46 8.77
N PRO A 6 75.61 -3.45 9.70
CA PRO A 6 74.66 -4.57 9.51
C PRO A 6 74.15 -5.37 10.77
N VAL A 7 73.10 -6.16 10.51
CA VAL A 7 72.85 -7.56 10.99
C VAL A 7 72.36 -7.85 12.44
N LEU A 8 71.14 -8.43 12.45
CA LEU A 8 70.41 -9.25 13.45
C LEU A 8 71.14 -10.56 13.81
N PRO A 9 70.90 -11.24 14.97
CA PRO A 9 69.69 -12.09 15.08
C PRO A 9 69.07 -12.35 16.48
N LEU A 10 67.76 -12.63 16.41
CA LEU A 10 66.93 -13.58 17.17
C LEU A 10 66.79 -13.54 18.72
N LYS A 11 65.56 -13.16 19.12
CA LYS A 11 64.55 -13.95 19.86
C LYS A 11 64.71 -14.12 21.38
N ARG A 12 63.87 -13.41 22.15
CA ARG A 12 63.10 -13.94 23.29
C ARG A 12 61.98 -12.99 23.72
N ASP A 13 60.92 -13.60 24.23
CA ASP A 13 59.60 -13.06 24.50
C ASP A 13 59.48 -12.10 25.70
N SER A 14 58.35 -11.39 25.66
CA SER A 14 57.47 -11.01 26.77
C SER A 14 57.51 -9.57 27.31
N LEU A 15 56.35 -8.93 27.08
CA LEU A 15 55.55 -8.14 28.01
C LEU A 15 55.89 -6.65 28.29
N LEU A 16 54.81 -5.86 28.09
CA LEU A 16 54.44 -4.56 28.66
C LEU A 16 54.88 -3.26 27.96
N LYS A 17 53.90 -2.60 27.31
CA LYS A 17 53.57 -1.14 27.38
C LYS A 17 52.25 -0.92 26.60
N ILE A 18 51.16 -0.59 27.28
CA ILE A 18 50.65 0.76 27.59
C ILE A 18 50.26 1.56 26.33
N SER A 19 48.94 1.82 26.25
CA SER A 19 48.14 2.68 25.35
C SER A 19 48.64 4.15 25.30
N PRO A 20 48.19 5.05 24.36
CA PRO A 20 46.78 5.27 24.01
C PRO A 20 46.40 5.64 22.54
N ASN A 21 45.10 5.45 22.28
CA ASN A 21 44.18 6.17 21.37
C ASN A 21 44.41 6.15 19.85
N ASN A 22 43.49 5.48 19.13
CA ASN A 22 42.48 6.12 18.26
C ASN A 22 41.70 5.08 17.43
N SER A 23 40.38 5.05 17.57
CA SER A 23 39.40 5.06 16.47
C SER A 23 37.99 4.76 17.01
N SER A 24 37.19 5.81 17.07
CA SER A 24 35.75 5.79 17.31
C SER A 24 35.03 5.30 16.06
N HIS A 25 34.50 4.08 16.11
CA HIS A 25 33.47 3.62 15.18
C HIS A 25 32.12 3.57 15.90
N LEU A 26 31.16 4.29 15.33
CA LEU A 26 29.78 4.43 15.79
C LEU A 26 29.10 3.07 15.95
N GLN A 27 28.54 2.87 17.13
CA GLN A 27 27.62 1.80 17.47
C GLN A 27 26.21 2.13 16.97
N ARG A 28 25.62 1.19 16.24
CA ARG A 28 24.17 1.04 16.07
C ARG A 28 23.59 0.36 17.33
N PRO A 29 22.45 0.81 17.88
CA PRO A 29 21.88 0.21 19.07
C PRO A 29 21.15 -1.09 18.68
N ARG A 30 21.73 -2.25 19.03
CA ARG A 30 21.02 -3.53 19.04
C ARG A 30 20.43 -3.79 20.42
N SER A 31 19.24 -4.38 20.40
CA SER A 31 18.35 -4.64 21.51
C SER A 31 19.02 -5.35 22.68
N ARG A 32 18.70 -4.86 23.89
CA ARG A 32 18.93 -5.56 25.14
C ARG A 32 17.84 -6.61 25.30
N PHE A 33 18.09 -7.87 24.98
CA PHE A 33 17.34 -9.02 25.53
C PHE A 33 18.05 -10.36 25.22
N ALA A 34 19.35 -10.42 25.45
CA ALA A 34 20.09 -11.69 25.43
C ALA A 34 21.28 -11.62 26.39
N ARG A 35 20.98 -11.52 27.69
CA ARG A 35 21.98 -11.78 28.73
C ARG A 35 21.31 -12.15 30.06
N LEU A 36 20.63 -13.29 30.07
CA LEU A 36 20.47 -14.12 31.25
C LEU A 36 20.20 -15.53 30.75
N ILE A 37 21.02 -16.45 31.24
CA ILE A 37 21.06 -17.91 31.03
C ILE A 37 22.43 -18.31 30.47
N GLY A 38 23.41 -18.32 31.38
CA GLY A 38 24.59 -19.16 31.26
C GLY A 38 24.22 -20.54 31.78
N PHE A 39 24.05 -21.52 30.89
CA PHE A 39 23.94 -22.92 31.29
C PHE A 39 25.31 -23.43 31.75
N LYS A 40 25.51 -23.51 33.07
CA LYS A 40 26.39 -24.51 33.66
C LYS A 40 25.77 -25.89 33.40
N LYS A 41 26.62 -26.87 33.07
CA LYS A 41 26.23 -28.28 32.87
C LYS A 41 25.38 -28.75 34.05
N ILE A 42 24.13 -29.11 33.76
CA ILE A 42 23.19 -29.71 34.71
C ILE A 42 23.46 -31.23 34.70
N ASP A 43 23.68 -31.78 35.89
CA ASP A 43 24.01 -33.19 36.09
C ASP A 43 22.81 -34.09 35.82
N TYR A 44 23.06 -35.28 35.27
CA TYR A 44 22.04 -36.26 34.84
C TYR A 44 21.00 -36.58 35.93
N LEU A 45 21.41 -36.50 37.20
CA LEU A 45 20.56 -36.74 38.37
C LEU A 45 19.47 -35.68 38.56
N GLN A 46 19.73 -34.42 38.18
CA GLN A 46 18.72 -33.35 38.24
C GLN A 46 17.65 -33.51 37.17
N TRP A 47 18.02 -34.03 35.99
CA TRP A 47 17.07 -34.37 34.93
C TRP A 47 16.11 -35.49 35.32
N VAL A 48 16.63 -36.54 35.99
CA VAL A 48 15.79 -37.63 36.51
C VAL A 48 14.85 -37.14 37.61
N SER A 49 15.33 -36.24 38.48
CA SER A 49 14.48 -35.65 39.52
C SER A 49 13.38 -34.75 38.96
N ALA A 50 13.67 -33.95 37.92
CA ALA A 50 12.68 -33.10 37.27
C ALA A 50 11.62 -33.93 36.52
N LEU A 51 12.05 -35.03 35.89
CA LEU A 51 11.14 -35.96 35.22
C LEU A 51 10.23 -36.69 36.23
N ALA A 52 10.76 -37.10 37.38
CA ALA A 52 9.96 -37.72 38.44
C ALA A 52 8.93 -36.76 39.04
N VAL A 53 9.29 -35.50 39.26
CA VAL A 53 8.36 -34.45 39.72
C VAL A 53 7.30 -34.16 38.67
N PHE A 54 7.68 -34.12 37.39
CA PHE A 54 6.73 -33.93 36.28
C PHE A 54 5.74 -35.10 36.17
N ILE A 55 6.20 -36.34 36.32
CA ILE A 55 5.34 -37.53 36.33
C ILE A 55 4.40 -37.52 37.55
N PHE A 56 4.90 -37.12 38.73
CA PHE A 56 4.07 -36.97 39.92
C PHE A 56 3.01 -35.88 39.76
N PHE A 57 3.35 -34.75 39.13
CA PHE A 57 2.41 -33.70 38.80
C PHE A 57 1.37 -34.14 37.77
N MET A 58 1.78 -34.92 36.76
CA MET A 58 0.86 -35.54 35.82
C MET A 58 -0.11 -36.49 36.54
N PHE A 59 0.38 -37.31 37.48
CA PHE A 59 -0.46 -38.20 38.27
C PHE A 59 -1.44 -37.45 39.17
N LEU A 60 -1.03 -36.33 39.78
CA LEU A 60 -1.91 -35.45 40.55
C LEU A 60 -2.97 -34.79 39.66
N VAL A 61 -2.60 -34.29 38.48
CA VAL A 61 -3.55 -33.70 37.52
C VAL A 61 -4.53 -34.77 37.00
N GLN A 62 -4.09 -36.02 36.85
CA GLN A 62 -4.95 -37.14 36.46
C GLN A 62 -5.89 -37.60 37.58
N MET A 63 -5.49 -37.44 38.85
CA MET A 63 -6.35 -37.67 40.02
C MET A 63 -7.38 -36.55 40.25
N PHE A 64 -7.16 -35.36 39.70
CA PHE A 64 -8.04 -34.18 39.82
C PHE A 64 -8.82 -33.83 38.54
N LEU A 65 -8.79 -34.69 37.52
CA LEU A 65 -9.69 -34.62 36.36
C LEU A 65 -10.95 -35.47 36.63
N PRO A 66 -12.18 -34.91 36.52
CA PRO A 66 -13.39 -35.66 36.77
C PRO A 66 -13.69 -36.57 35.57
N LEU A 67 -13.42 -37.87 35.71
CA LEU A 67 -13.89 -38.91 34.80
C LEU A 67 -15.12 -39.60 35.42
N SER A 68 -16.26 -39.44 34.75
CA SER A 68 -17.48 -40.27 34.77
C SER A 68 -17.74 -41.18 35.98
N MET A 69 -18.80 -40.88 36.74
CA MET A 69 -19.51 -41.89 37.52
C MET A 69 -20.99 -41.94 37.13
N VAL A 70 -21.40 -43.13 36.70
CA VAL A 70 -22.77 -43.61 36.55
C VAL A 70 -23.25 -44.15 37.90
N ASP A 71 -24.46 -43.73 38.27
CA ASP A 71 -25.47 -44.30 39.19
C ASP A 71 -25.03 -45.02 40.47
N LYS A 72 -25.46 -44.44 41.60
CA LYS A 72 -26.39 -45.10 42.52
C LYS A 72 -27.11 -44.11 43.42
N ALA A 73 -28.42 -44.26 43.48
CA ALA A 73 -29.34 -43.57 44.38
C ALA A 73 -28.99 -43.83 45.85
N ASP A 74 -29.13 -42.80 46.68
CA ASP A 74 -29.96 -42.91 47.88
C ASP A 74 -30.43 -41.52 48.33
N GLY A 75 -31.65 -41.48 48.83
CA GLY A 75 -32.42 -40.27 49.06
C GLY A 75 -32.17 -39.59 50.40
N ASP A 76 -32.78 -38.41 50.46
CA ASP A 76 -33.31 -37.78 51.66
C ASP A 76 -32.27 -37.28 52.67
N PHE A 77 -31.74 -36.07 52.45
CA PHE A 77 -31.42 -35.16 53.56
C PHE A 77 -31.35 -33.71 53.05
N LEU A 78 -31.97 -32.79 53.80
CA LEU A 78 -31.96 -31.33 53.68
C LEU A 78 -33.07 -30.66 52.85
N LYS A 79 -34.30 -30.87 53.33
CA LYS A 79 -35.35 -29.85 53.34
C LYS A 79 -35.11 -28.92 54.54
N ARG A 80 -35.13 -27.60 54.29
CA ARG A 80 -35.01 -26.44 55.23
C ARG A 80 -33.59 -25.97 55.56
N GLU A 81 -33.21 -24.91 54.83
CA GLU A 81 -32.30 -23.79 55.17
C GLU A 81 -31.44 -23.38 53.96
N ALA A 82 -32.09 -23.11 52.81
CA ALA A 82 -31.38 -22.83 51.55
C ALA A 82 -31.16 -21.34 51.22
N ASP A 83 -31.77 -20.41 51.98
CA ASP A 83 -31.75 -18.97 51.60
C ASP A 83 -30.51 -18.20 52.09
N SER A 84 -29.87 -18.68 53.16
CA SER A 84 -28.70 -18.04 53.78
C SER A 84 -27.37 -18.54 53.17
N ASP A 85 -27.26 -19.85 52.99
CA ASP A 85 -25.97 -20.49 52.71
C ASP A 85 -25.53 -20.37 51.26
N PHE A 86 -26.46 -20.28 50.29
CA PHE A 86 -26.10 -20.06 48.88
C PHE A 86 -25.56 -18.63 48.64
N ILE A 87 -26.09 -17.63 49.36
CA ILE A 87 -25.62 -16.24 49.30
C ILE A 87 -24.28 -16.10 50.03
N ASN A 88 -24.08 -16.84 51.12
CA ASN A 88 -22.79 -16.90 51.82
C ASN A 88 -21.73 -17.69 51.04
N LEU A 89 -22.10 -18.72 50.27
CA LEU A 89 -21.22 -19.45 49.35
C LEU A 89 -20.75 -18.54 48.20
N LEU A 90 -21.67 -17.76 47.60
CA LEU A 90 -21.36 -16.75 46.59
C LEU A 90 -20.49 -15.60 47.14
N LYS A 91 -20.65 -15.22 48.41
CA LYS A 91 -19.77 -14.25 49.09
C LYS A 91 -18.41 -14.82 49.50
N GLN A 92 -18.31 -16.13 49.76
CA GLN A 92 -17.04 -16.81 50.05
C GLN A 92 -16.19 -17.03 48.79
N ILE A 93 -16.81 -17.10 47.60
CA ILE A 93 -16.15 -16.93 46.30
C ILE A 93 -15.91 -15.43 46.05
N GLY A 94 -15.36 -14.74 47.05
CA GLY A 94 -15.14 -13.29 47.09
C GLY A 94 -14.05 -12.75 46.15
N ASP A 95 -13.72 -13.51 45.11
CA ASP A 95 -12.97 -13.11 43.93
C ASP A 95 -13.65 -13.80 42.73
N LEU A 96 -14.89 -13.37 42.43
CA LEU A 96 -15.45 -13.60 41.09
C LEU A 96 -14.68 -12.69 40.15
N ASP A 97 -13.47 -13.13 39.77
CA ASP A 97 -12.73 -12.55 38.68
C ASP A 97 -13.54 -12.80 37.41
N PHE A 98 -14.32 -11.79 37.00
CA PHE A 98 -15.15 -11.80 35.79
C PHE A 98 -14.29 -11.80 34.50
N GLY A 99 -12.99 -12.12 34.62
CA GLY A 99 -12.02 -12.14 33.56
C GLY A 99 -11.71 -10.73 33.08
N GLU A 100 -10.73 -10.07 33.67
CA GLU A 100 -10.02 -9.03 32.92
C GLU A 100 -9.01 -9.71 32.00
N ASP A 101 -9.30 -9.93 30.71
CA ASP A 101 -8.23 -10.08 29.71
C ASP A 101 -8.63 -10.04 28.22
N VAL A 102 -7.68 -9.54 27.43
CA VAL A 102 -7.64 -9.28 25.97
C VAL A 102 -8.44 -8.06 25.49
N LYS A 103 -7.81 -6.89 25.63
CA LYS A 103 -8.21 -5.64 24.97
C LYS A 103 -7.44 -5.49 23.66
N PHE A 104 -8.11 -5.23 22.55
CA PHE A 104 -7.43 -4.86 21.31
C PHE A 104 -6.81 -3.46 21.47
N MET A 105 -5.54 -3.32 21.09
CA MET A 105 -4.84 -2.04 21.08
C MET A 105 -3.95 -1.93 19.84
N PRO A 106 -4.14 -0.91 18.97
CA PRO A 106 -3.34 -0.72 17.76
C PRO A 106 -1.96 -0.09 18.08
N THR A 107 -1.18 -0.76 18.92
CA THR A 107 0.06 -0.22 19.51
C THR A 107 1.10 0.23 18.48
N LYS A 108 1.31 -0.55 17.40
CA LYS A 108 2.26 -0.20 16.34
C LYS A 108 1.84 1.08 15.60
N LEU A 109 0.56 1.22 15.25
CA LEU A 109 0.03 2.41 14.58
C LEU A 109 0.08 3.63 15.49
N MET A 110 -0.35 3.50 16.75
CA MET A 110 -0.28 4.62 17.70
C MET A 110 1.15 5.09 17.95
N MET A 111 2.12 4.17 18.06
CA MET A 111 3.54 4.54 18.14
C MET A 111 4.03 5.21 16.86
N LYS A 112 3.52 4.82 15.69
CA LYS A 112 3.85 5.43 14.41
C LYS A 112 3.33 6.87 14.34
N PHE A 113 2.04 7.09 14.62
CA PHE A 113 1.43 8.43 14.65
C PHE A 113 2.15 9.35 15.64
N ARG A 114 2.39 8.89 16.87
CA ARG A 114 3.13 9.68 17.87
C ARG A 114 4.56 10.01 17.46
N ARG A 115 5.26 9.08 16.80
CA ARG A 115 6.61 9.32 16.29
C ARG A 115 6.60 10.35 15.16
N GLU A 116 5.59 10.31 14.31
CA GLU A 116 5.41 11.26 13.21
C GLU A 116 5.04 12.66 13.73
N GLU A 117 4.16 12.78 14.73
CA GLU A 117 3.87 14.04 15.42
C GLU A 117 5.11 14.64 16.07
N MET A 118 5.92 13.84 16.80
CA MET A 118 7.16 14.32 17.42
C MET A 118 8.19 14.76 16.37
N ASN A 119 8.27 14.05 15.23
CA ASN A 119 9.12 14.46 14.12
C ASN A 119 8.63 15.80 13.56
N ASN A 120 7.33 15.95 13.28
CA ASN A 120 6.71 17.19 12.76
C ASN A 120 6.88 18.38 13.71
N ALA A 121 6.82 18.17 15.03
CA ALA A 121 7.10 19.22 16.01
C ALA A 121 8.58 19.64 16.03
N SER A 122 9.50 18.71 15.74
CA SER A 122 10.94 19.01 15.63
C SER A 122 11.36 19.66 14.30
N PHE A 123 10.46 19.74 13.30
CA PHE A 123 10.67 20.52 12.07
C PHE A 123 10.69 22.05 12.32
N GLY A 124 10.32 22.53 13.51
CA GLY A 124 10.31 23.94 13.92
C GLY A 124 11.68 24.57 14.20
N GLY A 125 12.73 24.20 13.46
CA GLY A 125 14.06 24.79 13.59
C GLY A 125 14.32 25.87 12.54
N SER A 126 14.29 27.16 12.93
CA SER A 126 14.86 28.35 12.26
C SER A 126 14.70 28.53 10.73
N ARG A 127 13.82 27.79 10.03
CA ARG A 127 13.70 27.80 8.56
C ARG A 127 12.26 28.12 8.15
N THR A 128 12.09 29.07 7.22
CA THR A 128 10.79 29.55 6.70
C THR A 128 10.20 28.56 5.70
N LEU A 129 9.60 27.46 6.19
CA LEU A 129 8.76 26.59 5.36
C LEU A 129 7.40 27.25 5.15
N ALA A 130 6.99 27.40 3.89
CA ALA A 130 5.72 28.02 3.52
C ALA A 130 4.79 27.01 2.84
N ARG A 131 3.51 27.03 3.26
CA ARG A 131 2.43 26.30 2.58
C ARG A 131 1.76 27.23 1.57
N PHE A 132 1.45 26.71 0.40
CA PHE A 132 0.83 27.41 -0.72
C PHE A 132 -0.48 26.67 -1.06
N PRO A 133 -1.63 27.06 -0.51
CA PRO A 133 -2.89 26.33 -0.66
C PRO A 133 -3.49 26.48 -2.06
N ASN A 134 -2.80 25.95 -3.09
CA ASN A 134 -3.19 26.03 -4.49
C ASN A 134 -4.34 25.05 -4.79
N ARG A 135 -4.35 23.86 -4.19
CA ARG A 135 -5.44 22.87 -4.34
C ARG A 135 -5.96 22.34 -3.00
N LYS A 136 -7.15 21.74 -3.01
CA LYS A 136 -7.72 21.03 -1.86
C LYS A 136 -7.14 19.61 -1.75
N PRO A 137 -7.15 19.01 -0.55
CA PRO A 137 -6.74 17.62 -0.36
C PRO A 137 -7.74 16.69 -1.06
N GLN A 138 -7.24 15.78 -1.90
CA GLN A 138 -8.04 14.90 -2.75
C GLN A 138 -8.03 13.47 -2.22
N LEU A 139 -9.23 12.92 -2.03
CA LEU A 139 -9.45 11.54 -1.57
C LEU A 139 -10.23 10.74 -2.60
N ALA A 140 -9.76 9.53 -2.90
CA ALA A 140 -10.53 8.57 -3.69
C ALA A 140 -11.26 7.58 -2.77
N LEU A 141 -12.57 7.46 -2.92
CA LEU A 141 -13.38 6.42 -2.28
C LEU A 141 -13.67 5.32 -3.30
N VAL A 142 -13.35 4.08 -2.96
CA VAL A 142 -13.51 2.93 -3.86
C VAL A 142 -14.51 1.94 -3.28
N PHE A 143 -15.45 1.52 -4.12
CA PHE A 143 -16.46 0.52 -3.82
C PHE A 143 -16.46 -0.60 -4.86
N ALA A 144 -16.95 -1.77 -4.47
CA ALA A 144 -17.24 -2.83 -5.43
C ALA A 144 -18.51 -2.52 -6.24
N ASP A 145 -19.52 -1.95 -5.58
CA ASP A 145 -20.80 -1.61 -6.19
C ASP A 145 -21.41 -0.39 -5.48
N LEU A 146 -22.41 0.23 -6.12
CA LEU A 146 -23.18 1.36 -5.58
C LEU A 146 -24.62 0.94 -5.23
N LEU A 147 -24.79 -0.27 -4.71
CA LEU A 147 -26.09 -0.77 -4.24
C LEU A 147 -26.45 -0.14 -2.89
N VAL A 148 -27.73 -0.15 -2.54
CA VAL A 148 -28.18 0.36 -1.24
C VAL A 148 -27.72 -0.59 -0.16
N ASP A 149 -26.75 -0.16 0.63
CA ASP A 149 -26.29 -0.92 1.77
C ASP A 149 -25.77 -0.03 2.91
N PRO A 150 -25.50 -0.62 4.08
CA PRO A 150 -25.03 0.15 5.22
C PRO A 150 -23.63 0.77 5.04
N GLN A 151 -22.76 0.15 4.24
CA GLN A 151 -21.41 0.68 4.01
C GLN A 151 -21.49 1.98 3.19
N GLN A 152 -22.41 2.05 2.22
CA GLN A 152 -22.69 3.26 1.45
C GLN A 152 -23.22 4.38 2.34
N ILE A 153 -24.16 4.10 3.25
CA ILE A 153 -24.71 5.12 4.16
C ILE A 153 -23.61 5.68 5.08
N LEU A 154 -22.76 4.80 5.63
CA LEU A 154 -21.60 5.19 6.43
C LEU A 154 -20.67 6.09 5.62
N MET A 155 -20.26 5.67 4.43
CA MET A 155 -19.29 6.41 3.62
C MET A 155 -19.84 7.72 3.05
N VAL A 156 -21.13 7.78 2.67
CA VAL A 156 -21.80 9.04 2.26
C VAL A 156 -21.80 10.03 3.43
N THR A 157 -22.07 9.56 4.65
CA THR A 157 -22.06 10.39 5.85
C THR A 157 -20.65 10.91 6.16
N VAL A 158 -19.65 10.03 6.14
CA VAL A 158 -18.24 10.40 6.34
C VAL A 158 -17.77 11.37 5.25
N ALA A 159 -18.11 11.13 3.99
CA ALA A 159 -17.75 12.00 2.88
C ALA A 159 -18.37 13.39 3.00
N ALA A 160 -19.64 13.50 3.42
CA ALA A 160 -20.27 14.78 3.70
C ALA A 160 -19.53 15.57 4.80
N ALA A 161 -19.14 14.90 5.88
CA ALA A 161 -18.38 15.49 6.97
C ALA A 161 -16.98 15.97 6.52
N LEU A 162 -16.24 15.14 5.78
CA LEU A 162 -14.91 15.49 5.26
C LEU A 162 -14.98 16.68 4.28
N ARG A 163 -16.01 16.74 3.44
CA ARG A 163 -16.21 17.88 2.53
C ARG A 163 -16.48 19.18 3.28
N ALA A 164 -17.18 19.13 4.42
CA ALA A 164 -17.44 20.30 5.25
C ALA A 164 -16.14 20.94 5.82
N ILE A 165 -15.09 20.13 6.05
CA ILE A 165 -13.78 20.60 6.52
C ILE A 165 -12.75 20.84 5.41
N GLY A 166 -13.15 20.68 4.13
CA GLY A 166 -12.36 21.14 2.98
C GLY A 166 -11.76 20.05 2.09
N TYR A 167 -12.06 18.77 2.31
CA TYR A 167 -11.65 17.69 1.41
C TYR A 167 -12.43 17.71 0.10
N GLU A 168 -11.75 17.38 -0.99
CA GLU A 168 -12.36 17.06 -2.28
C GLU A 168 -12.35 15.53 -2.46
N ILE A 169 -13.48 14.97 -2.86
CA ILE A 169 -13.68 13.52 -2.88
C ILE A 169 -14.13 13.12 -4.27
N GLU A 170 -13.57 12.02 -4.77
CA GLU A 170 -14.06 11.34 -5.97
C GLU A 170 -14.37 9.87 -5.65
N VAL A 171 -15.47 9.36 -6.20
CA VAL A 171 -15.94 8.00 -5.96
C VAL A 171 -15.66 7.14 -7.18
N TYR A 172 -15.13 5.95 -6.94
CA TYR A 172 -14.92 4.92 -7.93
C TYR A 172 -15.67 3.65 -7.56
N SER A 173 -16.29 2.99 -8.53
CA SER A 173 -16.99 1.73 -8.31
C SER A 173 -16.77 0.73 -9.45
N LEU A 174 -16.67 -0.57 -9.16
CA LEU A 174 -16.59 -1.62 -10.18
C LEU A 174 -17.95 -1.87 -10.86
N GLU A 175 -19.03 -1.75 -10.10
CA GLU A 175 -20.41 -1.87 -10.58
C GLU A 175 -21.20 -0.60 -10.30
N ASN A 176 -22.11 -0.23 -11.21
CA ASN A 176 -23.02 0.89 -10.99
C ASN A 176 -24.21 0.46 -10.11
N GLY A 177 -24.94 1.42 -9.56
CA GLY A 177 -26.09 1.15 -8.70
C GLY A 177 -26.88 2.41 -8.32
N PRO A 178 -28.01 2.27 -7.61
CA PRO A 178 -28.93 3.38 -7.30
C PRO A 178 -28.28 4.50 -6.46
N VAL A 179 -27.30 4.16 -5.62
CA VAL A 179 -26.58 5.13 -4.76
C VAL A 179 -25.74 6.12 -5.57
N HIS A 180 -25.47 5.84 -6.86
CA HIS A 180 -24.85 6.81 -7.77
C HIS A 180 -25.56 8.18 -7.71
N SER A 181 -26.89 8.18 -7.73
CA SER A 181 -27.70 9.40 -7.70
C SER A 181 -27.47 10.21 -6.41
N ILE A 182 -27.28 9.53 -5.28
CA ILE A 182 -27.01 10.13 -3.96
C ILE A 182 -25.65 10.80 -3.95
N TRP A 183 -24.59 10.10 -4.38
CA TRP A 183 -23.25 10.68 -4.50
C TRP A 183 -23.26 11.94 -5.38
N LYS A 184 -24.01 11.91 -6.49
CA LYS A 184 -24.19 13.08 -7.35
C LYS A 184 -24.97 14.21 -6.67
N SER A 185 -25.99 13.88 -5.86
CA SER A 185 -26.81 14.87 -5.14
C SER A 185 -26.00 15.68 -4.12
N ILE A 186 -25.02 15.05 -3.47
CA ILE A 186 -24.09 15.75 -2.57
C ILE A 186 -22.94 16.43 -3.33
N GLY A 187 -22.90 16.37 -4.66
CA GLY A 187 -21.88 17.01 -5.50
C GLY A 187 -20.54 16.30 -5.50
N VAL A 188 -20.54 14.97 -5.37
CA VAL A 188 -19.36 14.10 -5.49
C VAL A 188 -19.40 13.39 -6.85
N PRO A 189 -18.33 13.49 -7.67
CA PRO A 189 -18.24 12.77 -8.93
C PRO A 189 -18.09 11.27 -8.70
N VAL A 190 -18.74 10.47 -9.56
CA VAL A 190 -18.73 9.01 -9.52
C VAL A 190 -18.22 8.48 -10.86
N ASN A 191 -17.22 7.60 -10.81
CA ASN A 191 -16.58 6.98 -11.96
C ASN A 191 -16.77 5.45 -11.87
N ILE A 192 -17.47 4.88 -12.85
CA ILE A 192 -17.66 3.43 -12.94
C ILE A 192 -16.48 2.83 -13.71
N MET A 193 -15.77 1.89 -13.10
CA MET A 193 -14.68 1.14 -13.70
C MET A 193 -15.25 -0.04 -14.49
N ASP A 194 -14.97 -0.13 -15.79
CA ASP A 194 -15.42 -1.27 -16.61
C ASP A 194 -14.66 -2.55 -16.20
N ALA A 195 -15.28 -3.37 -15.34
CA ALA A 195 -14.73 -4.66 -14.89
C ALA A 195 -14.77 -5.77 -15.98
N ASN A 196 -15.37 -5.49 -17.15
CA ASN A 196 -15.56 -6.48 -18.22
C ASN A 196 -14.25 -6.92 -18.89
N ASN A 197 -13.19 -6.12 -18.83
CA ASN A 197 -11.86 -6.51 -19.26
C ASN A 197 -10.94 -6.58 -18.04
N LYS A 198 -10.51 -7.80 -17.67
CA LYS A 198 -9.60 -8.12 -16.55
C LYS A 198 -8.21 -7.43 -16.60
N THR A 199 -7.99 -6.48 -17.50
CA THR A 199 -6.68 -5.95 -17.86
C THR A 199 -6.77 -4.47 -18.19
N ASP A 200 -7.15 -3.63 -17.23
CA ASP A 200 -6.44 -2.37 -16.93
C ASP A 200 -7.40 -1.34 -16.34
N ILE A 201 -7.51 -1.36 -15.00
CA ILE A 201 -7.97 -0.18 -14.26
C ILE A 201 -6.90 0.90 -14.50
N THR A 202 -7.15 1.77 -15.47
CA THR A 202 -6.26 2.88 -15.88
C THR A 202 -6.53 4.12 -15.04
N ILE A 203 -6.20 4.03 -13.74
CA ILE A 203 -6.32 5.15 -12.80
C ILE A 203 -4.93 5.46 -12.26
N ASP A 204 -4.50 6.71 -12.44
CA ASP A 204 -3.30 7.22 -11.77
C ASP A 204 -3.65 7.58 -10.33
N TRP A 205 -3.40 6.65 -9.41
CA TRP A 205 -3.67 6.82 -7.98
C TRP A 205 -2.81 7.90 -7.31
N LEU A 206 -1.73 8.37 -7.95
CA LEU A 206 -0.88 9.44 -7.42
C LEU A 206 -1.53 10.82 -7.49
N ASN A 207 -2.67 10.95 -8.17
CA ASN A 207 -3.47 12.18 -8.16
C ASN A 207 -4.20 12.40 -6.82
N TYR A 208 -4.33 11.35 -6.00
CA TYR A 208 -5.00 11.42 -4.71
C TYR A 208 -3.96 11.44 -3.58
N ASP A 209 -4.26 12.23 -2.55
CA ASP A 209 -3.44 12.28 -1.34
C ASP A 209 -3.66 11.01 -0.49
N GLY A 210 -4.80 10.33 -0.64
CA GLY A 210 -5.08 9.02 -0.07
C GLY A 210 -6.29 8.31 -0.69
N VAL A 211 -6.34 6.99 -0.51
CA VAL A 211 -7.39 6.12 -1.07
C VAL A 211 -8.07 5.36 0.06
N VAL A 212 -9.40 5.39 0.09
CA VAL A 212 -10.22 4.59 1.00
C VAL A 212 -10.95 3.53 0.18
N VAL A 213 -10.68 2.26 0.45
CA VAL A 213 -11.33 1.13 -0.19
C VAL A 213 -12.31 0.51 0.78
N ASN A 214 -13.51 0.15 0.31
CA ASN A 214 -14.51 -0.55 1.11
C ASN A 214 -14.74 -1.96 0.59
N SER A 215 -14.93 -2.90 1.51
CA SER A 215 -15.21 -4.32 1.26
C SER A 215 -14.02 -5.13 0.71
N LEU A 216 -14.07 -6.44 0.95
CA LEU A 216 -13.20 -7.43 0.32
C LEU A 216 -13.43 -7.57 -1.19
N GLU A 217 -14.62 -7.18 -1.68
CA GLU A 217 -14.98 -7.29 -3.10
C GLU A 217 -14.13 -6.37 -4.00
N ALA A 218 -13.63 -5.27 -3.45
CA ALA A 218 -12.72 -4.37 -4.17
C ALA A 218 -11.24 -4.84 -4.16
N LYS A 219 -10.98 -6.14 -3.93
CA LYS A 219 -9.64 -6.77 -3.93
C LYS A 219 -8.80 -6.36 -5.15
N ASP A 220 -9.42 -6.31 -6.33
CA ASP A 220 -8.72 -6.03 -7.59
C ASP A 220 -8.12 -4.60 -7.61
N VAL A 221 -8.77 -3.63 -6.96
CA VAL A 221 -8.24 -2.27 -6.83
C VAL A 221 -7.06 -2.21 -5.87
N VAL A 222 -7.15 -2.90 -4.73
CA VAL A 222 -6.02 -3.01 -3.78
C VAL A 222 -4.83 -3.68 -4.46
N SER A 223 -5.09 -4.65 -5.34
CA SER A 223 -4.05 -5.32 -6.12
C SER A 223 -3.31 -4.36 -7.06
N CYS A 224 -4.00 -3.37 -7.65
CA CYS A 224 -3.35 -2.32 -8.44
C CYS A 224 -2.43 -1.44 -7.58
N LEU A 225 -2.83 -1.16 -6.33
CA LEU A 225 -2.06 -0.34 -5.41
C LEU A 225 -0.81 -1.05 -4.86
N LEU A 226 -0.72 -2.39 -4.93
CA LEU A 226 0.46 -3.16 -4.49
C LEU A 226 1.75 -2.78 -5.23
N HIS A 227 1.61 -2.38 -6.49
CA HIS A 227 2.73 -2.20 -7.40
C HIS A 227 3.24 -0.75 -7.39
N GLU A 228 4.54 -0.59 -7.61
CA GLU A 228 5.12 0.74 -7.88
C GLU A 228 4.51 1.32 -9.17
N PRO A 229 4.24 2.63 -9.25
CA PRO A 229 4.56 3.67 -8.26
C PRO A 229 3.48 3.91 -7.18
N PHE A 230 2.34 3.22 -7.30
CA PHE A 230 1.18 3.43 -6.43
C PHE A 230 1.39 2.95 -4.99
N LYS A 231 2.45 2.19 -4.72
CA LYS A 231 2.83 1.76 -3.36
C LYS A 231 3.04 2.92 -2.38
N SER A 232 3.39 4.10 -2.88
CA SER A 232 3.58 5.31 -2.07
C SER A 232 2.27 5.93 -1.57
N VAL A 233 1.13 5.63 -2.21
CA VAL A 233 -0.17 6.21 -1.86
C VAL A 233 -0.72 5.60 -0.57
N PRO A 234 -1.09 6.42 0.43
CA PRO A 234 -1.75 5.93 1.63
C PRO A 234 -3.07 5.22 1.31
N LEU A 235 -3.23 4.01 1.84
CA LEU A 235 -4.40 3.16 1.60
C LEU A 235 -5.08 2.82 2.92
N ILE A 236 -6.32 3.25 3.08
CA ILE A 236 -7.22 2.86 4.17
C ILE A 236 -8.18 1.82 3.60
N TRP A 237 -8.22 0.62 4.17
CA TRP A 237 -9.12 -0.43 3.71
C TRP A 237 -10.12 -0.78 4.80
N SER A 238 -11.40 -0.42 4.60
CA SER A 238 -12.48 -0.75 5.52
C SER A 238 -13.07 -2.11 5.21
N ILE A 239 -12.99 -3.02 6.18
CA ILE A 239 -13.49 -4.40 6.09
C ILE A 239 -14.56 -4.59 7.15
N HIS A 240 -15.77 -4.92 6.71
CA HIS A 240 -16.92 -5.14 7.59
C HIS A 240 -17.30 -6.62 7.69
N GLU A 241 -16.69 -7.47 6.87
CA GLU A 241 -17.19 -8.80 6.59
C GLU A 241 -16.37 -9.86 7.33
N LYS A 242 -17.03 -10.95 7.76
CA LYS A 242 -16.40 -12.05 8.52
C LYS A 242 -16.04 -13.25 7.63
N SER A 243 -16.58 -13.32 6.42
CA SER A 243 -16.57 -14.51 5.56
C SER A 243 -15.19 -15.01 5.17
N LEU A 244 -14.20 -14.13 4.96
CA LEU A 244 -12.83 -14.57 4.67
C LEU A 244 -12.18 -15.15 5.93
N ALA A 245 -12.35 -14.49 7.08
CA ALA A 245 -11.78 -14.94 8.35
C ALA A 245 -12.30 -16.33 8.77
N THR A 246 -13.59 -16.62 8.59
CA THR A 246 -14.15 -17.95 8.90
C THR A 246 -13.57 -19.05 8.00
N ARG A 247 -13.24 -18.74 6.74
CA ARG A 247 -12.62 -19.69 5.81
C ARG A 247 -11.14 -19.94 6.06
N VAL A 248 -10.44 -19.06 6.78
CA VAL A 248 -8.99 -19.22 7.05
C VAL A 248 -8.69 -20.57 7.71
N ALA A 249 -9.49 -20.99 8.68
CA ALA A 249 -9.32 -22.28 9.36
C ALA A 249 -9.36 -23.46 8.36
N SER A 250 -10.23 -23.38 7.35
CA SER A 250 -10.31 -24.36 6.26
C SER A 250 -9.10 -24.28 5.33
N TYR A 251 -8.58 -23.08 5.03
CA TYR A 251 -7.38 -22.93 4.19
C TYR A 251 -6.13 -23.50 4.86
N VAL A 252 -6.00 -23.32 6.18
CA VAL A 252 -4.90 -23.88 6.98
C VAL A 252 -5.01 -25.41 7.03
N SER A 253 -6.19 -25.95 7.31
CA SER A 253 -6.37 -27.42 7.37
C SER A 253 -6.25 -28.12 6.02
N SER A 254 -6.57 -27.43 4.92
CA SER A 254 -6.44 -27.95 3.54
C SER A 254 -5.07 -27.68 2.89
N GLY A 255 -4.13 -27.02 3.59
CA GLY A 255 -2.78 -26.76 3.08
C GLY A 255 -2.71 -25.77 1.92
N LYS A 256 -3.72 -24.90 1.73
CA LYS A 256 -3.78 -23.89 0.66
C LYS A 256 -2.92 -22.65 0.99
N VAL A 257 -1.63 -22.85 1.25
CA VAL A 257 -0.69 -21.80 1.73
C VAL A 257 -0.61 -20.61 0.78
N GLU A 258 -0.59 -20.87 -0.53
CA GLU A 258 -0.50 -19.81 -1.54
C GLU A 258 -1.65 -18.79 -1.48
N ILE A 259 -2.87 -19.22 -1.12
CA ILE A 259 -4.03 -18.31 -1.00
C ILE A 259 -3.85 -17.41 0.22
N ILE A 260 -3.34 -17.98 1.31
CA ILE A 260 -3.04 -17.25 2.53
C ILE A 260 -1.95 -16.20 2.25
N ASP A 261 -0.89 -16.56 1.53
CA ASP A 261 0.19 -15.65 1.19
C ASP A 261 -0.27 -14.51 0.27
N ASP A 262 -1.18 -14.79 -0.67
CA ASP A 262 -1.78 -13.79 -1.55
C ASP A 262 -2.58 -12.75 -0.75
N TRP A 263 -3.44 -13.20 0.17
CA TRP A 263 -4.17 -12.31 1.06
C TRP A 263 -3.25 -11.55 2.00
N LYS A 264 -2.22 -12.20 2.58
CA LYS A 264 -1.22 -11.52 3.41
C LYS A 264 -0.53 -10.39 2.63
N ALA A 265 -0.13 -10.62 1.39
CA ALA A 265 0.50 -9.58 0.58
C ALA A 265 -0.42 -8.36 0.39
N ILE A 266 -1.72 -8.59 0.19
CA ILE A 266 -2.75 -7.55 0.02
C ILE A 266 -3.03 -6.80 1.33
N PHE A 267 -3.21 -7.52 2.43
CA PHE A 267 -3.40 -6.92 3.76
C PHE A 267 -2.19 -6.09 4.19
N ASN A 268 -0.96 -6.56 3.91
CA ASN A 268 0.28 -5.84 4.20
C ASN A 268 0.43 -4.54 3.39
N ARG A 269 -0.29 -4.39 2.26
CA ARG A 269 -0.26 -3.16 1.47
C ARG A 269 -1.12 -2.06 2.05
N ALA A 270 -2.21 -2.39 2.73
CA ALA A 270 -3.02 -1.38 3.38
C ALA A 270 -2.18 -0.62 4.41
N THR A 271 -2.18 0.71 4.33
CA THR A 271 -1.54 1.56 5.35
C THR A 271 -2.23 1.36 6.68
N VAL A 272 -3.56 1.27 6.66
CA VAL A 272 -4.41 0.87 7.79
C VAL A 272 -5.58 0.02 7.27
N VAL A 273 -5.86 -1.09 7.96
CA VAL A 273 -7.10 -1.86 7.80
C VAL A 273 -8.05 -1.46 8.92
N VAL A 274 -9.23 -0.97 8.56
CA VAL A 274 -10.25 -0.47 9.50
C VAL A 274 -11.33 -1.51 9.66
N PHE A 275 -11.67 -1.80 10.92
CA PHE A 275 -12.77 -2.66 11.29
C PHE A 275 -13.86 -1.88 12.05
N PRO A 276 -15.15 -2.21 11.86
CA PRO A 276 -16.27 -1.54 12.54
C PRO A 276 -16.45 -1.94 14.02
N ASN A 277 -15.76 -2.99 14.50
CA ASN A 277 -15.83 -3.46 15.87
C ASN A 277 -14.52 -4.13 16.30
N TYR A 278 -14.38 -4.38 17.60
CA TYR A 278 -13.17 -4.93 18.20
C TYR A 278 -13.04 -6.46 18.05
N ALA A 279 -14.11 -7.15 17.62
CA ALA A 279 -14.09 -8.59 17.40
C ALA A 279 -13.43 -8.98 16.06
N LEU A 280 -13.69 -8.23 14.99
CA LEU A 280 -13.15 -8.52 13.65
C LEU A 280 -11.62 -8.59 13.58
N PRO A 281 -10.83 -7.68 14.19
CA PRO A 281 -9.38 -7.82 14.25
C PRO A 281 -8.92 -9.19 14.80
N MET A 282 -9.65 -9.74 15.78
CA MET A 282 -9.33 -11.05 16.38
C MET A 282 -9.61 -12.18 15.38
N PHE A 283 -10.71 -12.11 14.63
CA PHE A 283 -11.01 -13.07 13.56
C PHE A 283 -9.97 -13.00 12.42
N TYR A 284 -9.47 -11.81 12.12
CA TYR A 284 -8.48 -11.56 11.07
C TYR A 284 -7.02 -11.68 11.53
N ALA A 285 -6.76 -12.19 12.74
CA ALA A 285 -5.41 -12.26 13.32
C ALA A 285 -4.39 -13.03 12.45
N ALA A 286 -4.84 -13.97 11.62
CA ALA A 286 -3.96 -14.72 10.71
C ALA A 286 -3.30 -13.86 9.61
N PHE A 287 -3.84 -12.67 9.35
CA PHE A 287 -3.36 -11.71 8.35
C PHE A 287 -2.76 -10.44 8.98
N ASP A 288 -2.64 -10.38 10.31
CA ASP A 288 -2.22 -9.17 11.01
C ASP A 288 -0.73 -8.85 10.82
N ASP A 289 -0.44 -7.68 10.23
CA ASP A 289 0.91 -7.10 10.13
C ASP A 289 1.15 -5.99 11.18
N GLY A 290 0.14 -5.72 12.01
CA GLY A 290 0.06 -4.62 12.96
C GLY A 290 -0.37 -3.30 12.33
N ASN A 291 -1.15 -3.37 11.24
CA ASN A 291 -1.79 -2.26 10.56
C ASN A 291 -3.31 -2.19 10.81
N TYR A 292 -3.83 -2.94 11.80
CA TYR A 292 -5.25 -2.95 12.13
C TYR A 292 -5.65 -1.77 13.01
N PHE A 293 -6.81 -1.21 12.73
CA PHE A 293 -7.44 -0.12 13.49
C PHE A 293 -8.94 -0.37 13.59
N VAL A 294 -9.56 0.10 14.68
CA VAL A 294 -11.00 -0.09 14.91
C VAL A 294 -11.66 1.27 15.01
N ILE A 295 -12.68 1.49 14.19
CA ILE A 295 -13.58 2.64 14.29
C ILE A 295 -14.95 2.06 14.63
N PRO A 296 -15.42 2.20 15.89
CA PRO A 296 -16.67 1.58 16.30
C PRO A 296 -17.85 2.23 15.58
N GLY A 297 -18.70 1.39 14.99
CA GLY A 297 -19.99 1.80 14.45
C GLY A 297 -20.27 1.38 13.03
N SER A 298 -21.54 1.06 12.78
CA SER A 298 -22.07 0.77 11.45
C SER A 298 -23.58 1.02 11.42
N PRO A 299 -24.14 1.62 10.37
CA PRO A 299 -25.59 1.76 10.21
C PRO A 299 -26.30 0.42 9.92
N SER A 300 -25.55 -0.68 9.77
CA SER A 300 -26.07 -1.97 9.30
C SER A 300 -27.15 -2.59 10.17
N LYS A 301 -27.11 -2.30 11.48
CA LYS A 301 -28.09 -2.86 12.42
C LYS A 301 -29.43 -2.13 12.37
N ALA A 302 -29.46 -0.86 11.98
CA ALA A 302 -30.69 -0.11 11.76
C ALA A 302 -31.29 -0.37 10.36
N CYS A 303 -30.45 -0.50 9.33
CA CYS A 303 -30.89 -0.70 7.94
C CYS A 303 -31.65 -2.02 7.71
N LYS A 304 -31.20 -3.12 8.33
CA LYS A 304 -31.74 -4.48 8.10
C LYS A 304 -33.13 -4.71 8.69
N ILE A 305 -33.71 -3.74 9.40
CA ILE A 305 -34.96 -3.89 10.16
C ILE A 305 -36.16 -3.31 9.41
N GLU A 306 -35.95 -2.46 8.41
CA GLU A 306 -37.03 -1.88 7.59
C GLU A 306 -37.70 -2.89 6.65
N ASP A 307 -37.18 -4.12 6.54
CA ASP A 307 -37.84 -5.20 5.83
C ASP A 307 -39.05 -5.70 6.65
N SER A 308 -40.25 -5.32 6.19
CA SER A 308 -41.56 -5.75 6.71
C SER A 308 -41.73 -7.28 6.88
N THR A 309 -40.80 -8.09 6.35
CA THR A 309 -40.74 -9.54 6.48
C THR A 309 -40.50 -10.01 7.92
N ILE A 310 -39.75 -9.27 8.75
CA ILE A 310 -39.38 -9.73 10.12
C ILE A 310 -40.60 -9.83 11.04
N ILE A 311 -41.57 -8.91 10.93
CA ILE A 311 -42.79 -8.93 11.74
C ILE A 311 -43.73 -10.06 11.26
N HIS A 312 -43.80 -10.29 9.95
CA HIS A 312 -44.59 -11.37 9.36
C HIS A 312 -44.00 -12.77 9.65
N GLU A 313 -42.68 -12.93 9.57
CA GLU A 313 -41.97 -14.15 9.93
C GLU A 313 -42.01 -14.40 11.44
N GLY A 314 -41.93 -13.38 12.28
CA GLY A 314 -42.01 -13.52 13.74
C GLY A 314 -43.31 -14.20 14.20
N ASN A 315 -44.46 -13.79 13.64
CA ASN A 315 -45.74 -14.44 13.94
C ASN A 315 -45.81 -15.89 13.42
N HIS A 316 -45.15 -16.18 12.30
CA HIS A 316 -45.06 -17.55 11.76
C HIS A 316 -44.10 -18.44 12.59
N LEU A 317 -42.99 -17.88 13.08
CA LEU A 317 -42.01 -18.55 13.94
C LEU A 317 -42.57 -18.90 15.33
N ARG A 318 -43.38 -17.99 15.93
CA ARG A 318 -44.08 -18.22 17.20
C ARG A 318 -44.94 -19.50 17.13
N VAL A 319 -45.73 -19.63 16.06
CA VAL A 319 -46.76 -20.67 15.93
C VAL A 319 -46.22 -22.00 15.39
N ASN A 320 -45.35 -21.98 14.37
CA ASN A 320 -44.97 -23.20 13.64
C ASN A 320 -43.63 -23.85 14.08
N MET A 321 -42.74 -23.14 14.79
CA MET A 321 -41.36 -23.62 15.03
C MET A 321 -40.95 -23.72 16.50
N MET A 322 -41.47 -22.87 17.40
CA MET A 322 -41.07 -22.84 18.83
C MET A 322 -42.17 -23.20 19.85
N ASN A 323 -43.39 -23.51 19.38
CA ASN A 323 -44.54 -23.86 20.25
C ASN A 323 -44.85 -22.76 21.29
N ILE A 324 -44.83 -21.49 20.86
CA ILE A 324 -45.12 -20.29 21.66
C ILE A 324 -46.53 -19.81 21.31
N GLY A 325 -47.39 -19.60 22.32
CA GLY A 325 -48.74 -19.09 22.12
C GLY A 325 -48.72 -17.64 21.60
N VAL A 326 -49.76 -17.25 20.84
CA VAL A 326 -49.86 -15.88 20.30
C VAL A 326 -49.89 -14.81 21.41
N ASP A 327 -50.45 -15.16 22.56
CA ASP A 327 -50.57 -14.31 23.74
C ASP A 327 -49.47 -14.55 24.80
N ASP A 328 -48.47 -15.41 24.54
CA ASP A 328 -47.38 -15.64 25.49
C ASP A 328 -46.43 -14.42 25.55
N PHE A 329 -45.93 -14.14 26.76
CA PHE A 329 -44.96 -13.08 27.01
C PHE A 329 -43.53 -13.64 26.99
N VAL A 330 -42.70 -13.13 26.09
CA VAL A 330 -41.38 -13.69 25.77
C VAL A 330 -40.27 -12.75 26.26
N VAL A 331 -39.46 -13.22 27.22
CA VAL A 331 -38.24 -12.55 27.69
C VAL A 331 -37.03 -13.19 27.03
N ALA A 332 -36.23 -12.40 26.33
CA ALA A 332 -34.97 -12.83 25.75
C ALA A 332 -33.80 -12.49 26.69
N ILE A 333 -32.98 -13.47 27.03
CA ILE A 333 -31.68 -13.25 27.69
C ILE A 333 -30.62 -13.41 26.62
N VAL A 334 -29.85 -12.34 26.38
CA VAL A 334 -28.79 -12.28 25.38
C VAL A 334 -27.45 -12.04 26.06
N GLY A 335 -26.37 -12.58 25.51
CA GLY A 335 -25.02 -12.45 26.07
C GLY A 335 -24.02 -11.79 25.14
N SER A 336 -22.78 -11.73 25.61
CA SER A 336 -21.60 -11.35 24.83
C SER A 336 -21.43 -12.20 23.58
N GLU A 337 -20.84 -11.61 22.53
CA GLU A 337 -20.36 -12.37 21.37
C GLU A 337 -19.14 -13.25 21.72
N PHE A 338 -18.44 -12.92 22.81
CA PHE A 338 -17.29 -13.65 23.29
C PHE A 338 -17.69 -14.72 24.32
N LEU A 339 -17.15 -15.92 24.16
CA LEU A 339 -17.30 -17.00 25.14
C LEU A 339 -16.24 -16.86 26.24
N TYR A 340 -16.67 -16.75 27.49
CA TYR A 340 -15.78 -16.70 28.66
C TYR A 340 -16.26 -17.60 29.80
N LYS A 341 -15.33 -17.91 30.71
CA LYS A 341 -15.61 -18.70 31.91
C LYS A 341 -16.47 -17.87 32.86
N GLY A 342 -17.70 -18.30 33.12
CA GLY A 342 -18.61 -17.61 34.05
C GLY A 342 -19.99 -17.28 33.46
N ILE A 343 -20.16 -17.31 32.13
CA ILE A 343 -21.44 -16.95 31.47
C ILE A 343 -22.65 -17.75 31.98
N TRP A 344 -22.48 -19.04 32.30
CA TRP A 344 -23.56 -19.88 32.84
C TRP A 344 -23.99 -19.43 34.25
N LEU A 345 -23.06 -18.94 35.08
CA LEU A 345 -23.34 -18.44 36.41
C LEU A 345 -24.12 -17.12 36.31
N GLU A 346 -23.73 -16.25 35.38
CA GLU A 346 -24.41 -14.98 35.13
C GLU A 346 -25.83 -15.21 34.64
N HIS A 347 -26.04 -16.13 33.69
CA HIS A 347 -27.39 -16.53 33.27
C HIS A 347 -28.21 -17.13 34.42
N ALA A 348 -27.61 -17.92 35.30
CA ALA A 348 -28.30 -18.43 36.50
C ALA A 348 -28.71 -17.30 37.46
N LEU A 349 -27.88 -16.27 37.63
CA LEU A 349 -28.21 -15.08 38.44
C LEU A 349 -29.36 -14.28 37.82
N VAL A 350 -29.35 -14.09 36.51
CA VAL A 350 -30.45 -13.42 35.78
C VAL A 350 -31.74 -14.23 35.89
N LEU A 351 -31.70 -15.54 35.69
CA LEU A 351 -32.87 -16.42 35.87
C LEU A 351 -33.42 -16.37 37.31
N ARG A 352 -32.54 -16.32 38.32
CA ARG A 352 -32.98 -16.14 39.72
C ARG A 352 -33.65 -14.79 39.93
N ALA A 353 -33.16 -13.72 39.30
CA ALA A 353 -33.74 -12.38 39.40
C ALA A 353 -35.16 -12.30 38.79
N LEU A 354 -35.40 -13.08 37.74
CA LEU A 354 -36.66 -13.16 37.02
C LEU A 354 -37.69 -14.08 37.70
N PHE A 355 -37.29 -14.93 38.65
CA PHE A 355 -38.20 -15.89 39.27
C PHE A 355 -39.48 -15.26 39.86
N PRO A 356 -39.43 -14.10 40.56
CA PRO A 356 -40.62 -13.43 41.07
C PRO A 356 -41.61 -13.00 39.99
N LEU A 357 -41.17 -12.84 38.74
CA LEU A 357 -42.02 -12.46 37.61
C LEU A 357 -43.08 -13.52 37.29
N LEU A 358 -42.85 -14.79 37.64
CA LEU A 358 -43.83 -15.88 37.46
C LEU A 358 -45.16 -15.60 38.17
N ALA A 359 -45.17 -14.81 39.24
CA ALA A 359 -46.38 -14.45 39.98
C ALA A 359 -47.34 -13.54 39.18
N GLU A 360 -46.85 -12.80 38.17
CA GLU A 360 -47.67 -11.94 37.29
C GLU A 360 -48.48 -12.75 36.25
N PHE A 361 -48.16 -14.03 36.07
CA PHE A 361 -48.72 -14.90 35.03
C PHE A 361 -49.54 -16.07 35.61
N GLN A 362 -50.15 -15.89 36.78
CA GLN A 362 -50.96 -16.93 37.45
C GLN A 362 -52.17 -17.38 36.62
N ILE A 363 -52.46 -18.68 36.70
CA ILE A 363 -53.35 -19.43 35.80
C ILE A 363 -54.83 -19.13 36.12
N SER A 364 -55.53 -18.48 35.20
CA SER A 364 -56.99 -18.55 35.08
C SER A 364 -57.36 -18.88 33.63
N ASP A 365 -57.64 -20.16 33.38
CA ASP A 365 -57.98 -20.76 32.08
C ASP A 365 -56.85 -20.93 31.04
N ASN A 366 -57.06 -21.89 30.12
CA ASN A 366 -56.13 -22.31 29.05
C ASN A 366 -55.73 -21.19 28.06
N PHE A 367 -56.32 -19.99 28.18
CA PHE A 367 -56.07 -18.81 27.34
C PHE A 367 -55.26 -17.71 28.06
N SER A 368 -54.77 -17.96 29.29
CA SER A 368 -53.91 -17.00 29.99
C SER A 368 -52.52 -16.88 29.36
N PRO A 369 -51.96 -15.66 29.25
CA PRO A 369 -50.61 -15.44 28.74
C PRO A 369 -49.58 -16.16 29.63
N ARG A 370 -48.66 -16.94 29.04
CA ARG A 370 -47.59 -17.61 29.80
C ARG A 370 -46.26 -16.88 29.64
N LEU A 371 -45.42 -16.93 30.68
CA LEU A 371 -44.04 -16.46 30.59
C LEU A 371 -43.16 -17.51 29.89
N LYS A 372 -42.47 -17.07 28.84
CA LYS A 372 -41.43 -17.83 28.14
C LYS A 372 -40.10 -17.08 28.21
N ILE A 373 -39.04 -17.77 28.62
CA ILE A 373 -37.69 -17.21 28.70
C ILE A 373 -36.80 -17.92 27.67
N LEU A 374 -36.25 -17.16 26.74
CA LEU A 374 -35.34 -17.65 25.70
C LEU A 374 -33.93 -17.17 25.99
N ILE A 375 -32.98 -18.10 26.13
CA ILE A 375 -31.56 -17.75 26.30
C ILE A 375 -30.85 -17.91 24.96
N PHE A 376 -30.34 -16.80 24.45
CA PHE A 376 -29.63 -16.70 23.19
C PHE A 376 -28.12 -16.67 23.44
N THR A 377 -27.42 -17.69 22.91
CA THR A 377 -25.95 -17.72 22.91
C THR A 377 -25.43 -18.23 21.58
N HIS A 378 -24.23 -17.83 21.21
CA HIS A 378 -23.54 -18.37 20.03
C HIS A 378 -23.19 -19.85 20.24
N ASP A 379 -23.14 -20.60 19.13
CA ASP A 379 -23.06 -22.07 19.06
C ASP A 379 -22.16 -22.69 20.14
N LEU A 380 -22.79 -23.19 21.20
CA LEU A 380 -22.19 -23.95 22.28
C LEU A 380 -22.53 -25.42 22.03
N THR A 381 -21.60 -26.32 22.37
CA THR A 381 -21.85 -27.76 22.32
C THR A 381 -23.16 -28.11 23.02
N GLY A 382 -23.90 -29.12 22.53
CA GLY A 382 -25.25 -29.46 23.02
C GLY A 382 -25.39 -29.65 24.55
N ASN A 383 -24.26 -29.80 25.26
CA ASN A 383 -24.17 -29.84 26.71
C ASN A 383 -24.67 -28.54 27.39
N TYR A 384 -24.58 -27.36 26.75
CA TYR A 384 -25.00 -26.10 27.35
C TYR A 384 -26.53 -25.96 27.46
N SER A 385 -27.27 -26.45 26.46
CA SER A 385 -28.73 -26.49 26.51
C SER A 385 -29.22 -27.33 27.69
N SER A 386 -28.64 -28.52 27.88
CA SER A 386 -28.96 -29.40 29.01
C SER A 386 -28.65 -28.75 30.36
N ALA A 387 -27.52 -28.03 30.46
CA ALA A 387 -27.15 -27.32 31.68
C ALA A 387 -28.14 -26.20 32.05
N ILE A 388 -28.62 -25.43 31.07
CA ILE A 388 -29.64 -24.41 31.29
C ILE A 388 -30.96 -25.01 31.76
N GLU A 389 -31.40 -26.11 31.14
CA GLU A 389 -32.63 -26.80 31.55
C GLU A 389 -32.54 -27.31 32.99
N GLU A 390 -31.39 -27.86 33.38
CA GLU A 390 -31.13 -28.31 34.75
C GLU A 390 -31.10 -27.15 35.75
N ILE A 391 -30.46 -26.02 35.40
CA ILE A 391 -30.47 -24.80 36.20
C ILE A 391 -31.91 -24.28 36.38
N ALA A 392 -32.71 -24.23 35.32
CA ALA A 392 -34.09 -23.78 35.39
C ALA A 392 -34.95 -24.67 36.29
N LEU A 393 -34.80 -25.99 36.20
CA LEU A 393 -35.48 -26.95 37.09
C LEU A 393 -35.08 -26.76 38.55
N ASN A 394 -33.79 -26.56 38.83
CA ASN A 394 -33.28 -26.32 40.18
C ASN A 394 -33.79 -24.98 40.76
N LEU A 395 -34.08 -23.99 39.90
CA LEU A 395 -34.69 -22.71 40.28
C LEU A 395 -36.23 -22.75 40.35
N ASN A 396 -36.85 -23.94 40.28
CA ASN A 396 -38.31 -24.18 40.32
C ASN A 396 -39.12 -23.56 39.16
N TYR A 397 -38.50 -23.40 37.98
CA TYR A 397 -39.24 -23.00 36.78
C TYR A 397 -40.08 -24.18 36.23
N PRO A 398 -41.30 -23.94 35.71
CA PRO A 398 -42.08 -24.97 35.04
C PRO A 398 -41.34 -25.57 33.84
N ARG A 399 -41.49 -26.87 33.59
CA ARG A 399 -40.86 -27.53 32.42
C ARG A 399 -41.27 -26.84 31.13
N GLY A 400 -40.29 -26.50 30.30
CA GLY A 400 -40.49 -25.82 29.01
C GLY A 400 -40.79 -24.33 29.11
N SER A 401 -40.59 -23.69 30.28
CA SER A 401 -40.68 -22.22 30.42
C SER A 401 -39.37 -21.51 30.06
N VAL A 402 -38.23 -22.18 30.24
CA VAL A 402 -36.90 -21.70 29.84
C VAL A 402 -36.38 -22.62 28.73
N SER A 403 -35.89 -22.04 27.64
CA SER A 403 -35.24 -22.79 26.55
C SER A 403 -34.03 -22.06 26.01
N HIS A 404 -33.00 -22.83 25.65
CA HIS A 404 -31.82 -22.33 24.95
C HIS A 404 -32.05 -22.32 23.44
N VAL A 405 -31.64 -21.23 22.79
CA VAL A 405 -31.69 -21.10 21.33
C VAL A 405 -30.31 -20.66 20.85
N ALA A 406 -29.72 -21.45 19.95
CA ALA A 406 -28.49 -21.06 19.28
C ALA A 406 -28.77 -19.86 18.35
N ILE A 407 -27.97 -18.80 18.48
CA ILE A 407 -28.05 -17.65 17.58
C ILE A 407 -27.44 -18.06 16.23
N ASP A 408 -28.29 -18.34 15.24
CA ASP A 408 -27.90 -18.22 13.84
C ASP A 408 -27.98 -16.74 13.42
N GLU A 409 -27.27 -16.31 12.37
CA GLU A 409 -27.20 -14.91 11.94
C GLU A 409 -28.58 -14.31 11.53
N ASP A 410 -29.64 -15.11 11.51
CA ASP A 410 -30.99 -14.77 11.08
C ASP A 410 -31.79 -13.94 12.09
N MET A 411 -32.34 -12.84 11.56
CA MET A 411 -32.99 -11.73 12.27
C MET A 411 -34.35 -12.08 12.92
N GLY A 412 -34.94 -13.23 12.58
CA GLY A 412 -36.33 -13.55 12.93
C GLY A 412 -36.59 -13.75 14.43
N VAL A 413 -35.56 -14.13 15.20
CA VAL A 413 -35.77 -14.60 16.59
C VAL A 413 -35.81 -13.47 17.64
N LEU A 414 -35.27 -12.28 17.35
CA LEU A 414 -35.50 -11.11 18.21
C LEU A 414 -36.90 -10.50 17.99
N GLY A 415 -37.45 -10.64 16.78
CA GLY A 415 -38.78 -10.11 16.45
C GLY A 415 -39.90 -10.68 17.33
N ILE A 416 -39.75 -11.92 17.78
CA ILE A 416 -40.74 -12.63 18.62
C ILE A 416 -40.68 -12.26 20.11
N THR A 417 -39.73 -11.44 20.53
CA THR A 417 -39.47 -11.13 21.94
C THR A 417 -40.20 -9.88 22.40
N ASP A 418 -40.59 -9.79 23.66
CA ASP A 418 -41.27 -8.62 24.24
C ASP A 418 -40.30 -7.74 25.05
N VAL A 419 -39.31 -8.36 25.73
CA VAL A 419 -38.26 -7.67 26.50
C VAL A 419 -36.92 -8.37 26.26
N VAL A 420 -35.84 -7.59 26.11
CA VAL A 420 -34.49 -8.12 25.93
C VAL A 420 -33.63 -7.74 27.14
N ILE A 421 -33.02 -8.74 27.78
CA ILE A 421 -32.15 -8.60 28.94
C ILE A 421 -30.73 -9.02 28.55
N TYR A 422 -29.77 -8.13 28.72
CA TYR A 422 -28.36 -8.46 28.56
C TYR A 422 -27.86 -9.17 29.83
N GLY A 423 -27.54 -10.45 29.70
CA GLY A 423 -27.18 -11.34 30.79
C GLY A 423 -25.68 -11.54 30.98
N SER A 424 -24.84 -10.78 30.29
CA SER A 424 -23.38 -10.84 30.42
C SER A 424 -22.84 -9.68 31.25
N PHE A 425 -22.00 -9.97 32.24
CA PHE A 425 -21.36 -8.95 33.10
C PHE A 425 -19.92 -8.62 32.68
N PHE A 426 -19.46 -9.21 31.57
CA PHE A 426 -18.15 -8.98 30.97
C PHE A 426 -18.06 -7.59 30.32
N GLU A 427 -16.98 -6.86 30.61
CA GLU A 427 -16.75 -5.51 30.06
C GLU A 427 -16.11 -5.60 28.66
N GLU A 428 -16.92 -5.39 27.64
CA GLU A 428 -16.46 -5.34 26.24
C GLU A 428 -15.95 -3.94 25.82
N GLN A 429 -15.10 -3.89 24.79
CA GLN A 429 -14.68 -2.62 24.17
C GLN A 429 -15.72 -2.03 23.21
N SER A 430 -16.60 -2.88 22.65
CA SER A 430 -17.68 -2.50 21.76
C SER A 430 -19.03 -2.56 22.47
N PHE A 431 -19.95 -1.70 22.06
CA PHE A 431 -21.34 -1.82 22.50
C PHE A 431 -21.95 -3.09 21.87
N PRO A 432 -22.65 -3.94 22.64
CA PRO A 432 -23.18 -5.20 22.12
C PRO A 432 -24.11 -5.02 20.91
N ASP A 433 -23.78 -5.68 19.81
CA ASP A 433 -24.53 -5.60 18.54
C ASP A 433 -25.99 -6.03 18.72
N ILE A 434 -26.23 -7.04 19.57
CA ILE A 434 -27.57 -7.58 19.85
C ILE A 434 -28.50 -6.56 20.52
N LEU A 435 -27.95 -5.68 21.37
CA LEU A 435 -28.70 -4.62 22.03
C LEU A 435 -29.12 -3.52 21.05
N THR A 436 -28.22 -3.15 20.13
CA THR A 436 -28.54 -2.20 19.06
C THR A 436 -29.70 -2.71 18.21
N ARG A 437 -29.69 -4.01 17.86
CA ARG A 437 -30.79 -4.64 17.09
C ARG A 437 -32.11 -4.63 17.87
N ALA A 438 -32.07 -4.96 19.16
CA ALA A 438 -33.26 -4.96 20.01
C ALA A 438 -33.90 -3.57 20.11
N MET A 439 -33.08 -2.53 20.33
CA MET A 439 -33.55 -1.14 20.38
C MET A 439 -34.16 -0.69 19.04
N CYS A 440 -33.52 -1.02 17.90
CA CYS A 440 -34.07 -0.71 16.58
C CYS A 440 -35.38 -1.47 16.25
N LEU A 441 -35.65 -2.60 16.91
CA LEU A 441 -36.92 -3.34 16.83
C LEU A 441 -37.97 -2.84 17.83
N GLU A 442 -37.75 -1.67 18.43
CA GLU A 442 -38.59 -1.08 19.47
C GLU A 442 -38.80 -2.05 20.66
N LYS A 443 -37.78 -2.83 21.00
CA LYS A 443 -37.80 -3.72 22.18
C LYS A 443 -37.13 -3.02 23.36
N PRO A 444 -37.78 -2.95 24.54
CA PRO A 444 -37.15 -2.43 25.73
C PRO A 444 -35.97 -3.31 26.14
N ILE A 445 -34.82 -2.67 26.32
CA ILE A 445 -33.60 -3.33 26.76
C ILE A 445 -33.36 -3.12 28.27
N ILE A 446 -32.95 -4.19 28.95
CA ILE A 446 -32.49 -4.16 30.33
C ILE A 446 -31.06 -4.68 30.35
N ALA A 447 -30.09 -3.88 30.80
CA ALA A 447 -28.68 -4.23 30.74
C ALA A 447 -27.94 -3.89 32.05
N PRO A 448 -26.85 -4.59 32.38
CA PRO A 448 -25.98 -4.20 33.47
C PRO A 448 -25.35 -2.85 33.18
N ASP A 449 -24.97 -2.14 34.24
CA ASP A 449 -24.50 -0.76 34.22
C ASP A 449 -23.01 -0.63 33.82
N LEU A 450 -22.61 -1.40 32.82
CA LEU A 450 -21.26 -1.48 32.26
C LEU A 450 -20.86 -0.15 31.59
N PRO A 451 -19.61 0.36 31.78
CA PRO A 451 -19.10 1.58 31.15
C PRO A 451 -19.44 1.73 29.65
N ILE A 452 -19.22 0.70 28.82
CA ILE A 452 -19.52 0.78 27.38
C ILE A 452 -21.02 0.93 27.10
N ILE A 453 -21.87 0.32 27.91
CA ILE A 453 -23.34 0.42 27.79
C ILE A 453 -23.80 1.80 28.27
N LYS A 454 -23.30 2.28 29.42
CA LYS A 454 -23.56 3.63 29.95
C LYS A 454 -23.15 4.75 29.00
N LYS A 455 -22.18 4.52 28.10
CA LYS A 455 -21.77 5.50 27.08
C LYS A 455 -22.95 5.88 26.16
N TYR A 456 -23.84 4.94 25.83
CA TYR A 456 -24.92 5.14 24.86
C TYR A 456 -26.32 4.99 25.45
N VAL A 457 -26.46 4.31 26.60
CA VAL A 457 -27.74 4.06 27.26
C VAL A 457 -27.84 4.88 28.53
N ASN A 458 -28.86 5.73 28.59
CA ASN A 458 -29.28 6.52 29.73
C ASN A 458 -30.44 5.82 30.43
N HIS A 459 -30.22 5.39 31.68
CA HIS A 459 -31.22 4.68 32.48
C HIS A 459 -32.55 5.44 32.55
N GLY A 460 -33.64 4.77 32.15
CA GLY A 460 -35.00 5.30 32.19
C GLY A 460 -35.36 6.22 31.02
N VAL A 461 -34.44 6.46 30.08
CA VAL A 461 -34.68 7.27 28.87
C VAL A 461 -34.78 6.40 27.63
N ASN A 462 -33.69 5.72 27.27
CA ASN A 462 -33.58 4.90 26.05
C ASN A 462 -33.25 3.43 26.35
N GLY A 463 -33.14 3.08 27.63
CA GLY A 463 -32.95 1.71 28.11
C GLY A 463 -32.95 1.68 29.65
N LEU A 464 -32.95 0.48 30.22
CA LEU A 464 -32.96 0.30 31.67
C LEU A 464 -31.66 -0.36 32.11
N LEU A 465 -30.96 0.29 33.04
CA LEU A 465 -29.69 -0.19 33.58
C LEU A 465 -29.83 -0.72 35.01
N PHE A 466 -29.14 -1.80 35.36
CA PHE A 466 -29.05 -2.32 36.72
C PHE A 466 -27.59 -2.49 37.17
N PRO A 467 -27.25 -2.25 38.46
CA PRO A 467 -25.91 -2.52 38.97
C PRO A 467 -25.60 -4.01 38.93
N LYS A 468 -24.48 -4.42 38.31
CA LYS A 468 -24.11 -5.84 38.18
C LYS A 468 -23.94 -6.53 39.55
N GLU A 469 -23.56 -5.79 40.59
CA GLU A 469 -23.42 -6.29 41.96
C GLU A 469 -24.76 -6.41 42.71
N ASN A 470 -25.84 -5.83 42.18
CA ASN A 470 -27.15 -5.76 42.84
C ASN A 470 -28.27 -6.35 41.97
N ILE A 471 -28.33 -7.68 41.94
CA ILE A 471 -29.37 -8.44 41.22
C ILE A 471 -30.80 -8.11 41.71
N LYS A 472 -30.99 -7.62 42.94
CA LYS A 472 -32.33 -7.19 43.41
C LYS A 472 -32.87 -6.02 42.62
N ALA A 473 -31.99 -5.15 42.09
CA ALA A 473 -32.39 -4.05 41.22
C ALA A 473 -32.97 -4.57 39.90
N LEU A 474 -32.40 -5.64 39.33
CA LEU A 474 -32.95 -6.29 38.13
C LEU A 474 -34.38 -6.79 38.38
N THR A 475 -34.63 -7.47 39.52
CA THR A 475 -35.99 -7.89 39.90
C THR A 475 -36.96 -6.71 39.96
N GLN A 476 -36.57 -5.61 40.62
CA GLN A 476 -37.41 -4.41 40.74
C GLN A 476 -37.73 -3.80 39.37
N ILE A 477 -36.73 -3.69 38.49
CA ILE A 477 -36.91 -3.16 37.14
C ILE A 477 -37.85 -4.07 36.34
N THR A 478 -37.67 -5.39 36.40
CA THR A 478 -38.51 -6.33 35.64
C THR A 478 -39.99 -6.29 36.08
N LEU A 479 -40.27 -6.12 37.37
CA LEU A 479 -41.63 -5.93 37.89
C LEU A 479 -42.24 -4.56 37.57
N GLN A 480 -41.42 -3.56 37.21
CA GLN A 480 -41.91 -2.28 36.70
C GLN A 480 -42.17 -2.31 35.18
N VAL A 481 -41.35 -3.07 34.46
CA VAL A 481 -41.46 -3.25 33.00
C VAL A 481 -42.65 -4.13 32.64
N VAL A 482 -42.92 -5.15 33.45
CA VAL A 482 -44.02 -6.10 33.23
C VAL A 482 -45.09 -5.90 34.30
N SER A 483 -46.32 -5.63 33.87
CA SER A 483 -47.46 -5.47 34.77
C SER A 483 -48.67 -6.19 34.23
N LYS A 484 -49.33 -7.03 35.05
CA LYS A 484 -50.52 -7.83 34.67
C LYS A 484 -50.25 -8.70 33.43
N GLY A 485 -49.05 -9.26 33.34
CA GLY A 485 -48.62 -10.10 32.22
C GLY A 485 -48.45 -9.38 30.87
N LYS A 486 -48.38 -8.04 30.86
CA LYS A 486 -48.13 -7.23 29.65
C LYS A 486 -47.04 -6.19 29.88
N LEU A 487 -46.49 -5.66 28.78
CA LEU A 487 -45.54 -4.56 28.81
C LEU A 487 -46.18 -3.29 29.39
N SER A 488 -45.51 -2.62 30.32
CA SER A 488 -45.98 -1.36 30.90
C SER A 488 -45.81 -0.19 29.94
N SER A 489 -46.62 0.87 30.11
CA SER A 489 -46.53 2.08 29.28
C SER A 489 -45.17 2.78 29.39
N LEU A 490 -44.53 2.69 30.56
CA LEU A 490 -43.18 3.17 30.79
C LEU A 490 -42.19 2.46 29.85
N ALA A 491 -42.27 1.14 29.77
CA ALA A 491 -41.39 0.33 28.93
C ALA A 491 -41.61 0.61 27.43
N THR A 492 -42.85 0.84 26.98
CA THR A 492 -43.14 1.25 25.59
C THR A 492 -42.55 2.62 25.24
N ASN A 493 -42.66 3.60 26.15
CA ASN A 493 -42.08 4.93 25.94
C ASN A 493 -40.54 4.90 25.91
N ILE A 494 -39.93 4.07 26.76
CA ILE A 494 -38.48 3.87 26.76
C ILE A 494 -38.03 3.17 25.47
N ALA A 495 -38.79 2.17 25.00
CA ALA A 495 -38.47 1.42 23.79
C ALA A 495 -38.52 2.29 22.53
N SER A 496 -39.55 3.13 22.37
CA SER A 496 -39.65 4.09 21.25
C SER A 496 -38.51 5.13 21.27
N THR A 497 -38.17 5.68 22.44
CA THR A 497 -37.00 6.57 22.59
C THR A 497 -35.68 5.82 22.32
N GLY A 498 -35.64 4.53 22.67
CA GLY A 498 -34.56 3.59 22.38
C GLY A 498 -34.32 3.43 20.88
N GLU A 499 -35.37 3.25 20.10
CA GLU A 499 -35.31 3.11 18.65
C GLU A 499 -34.66 4.33 17.98
N ASP A 500 -35.13 5.54 18.32
CA ASP A 500 -34.60 6.79 17.79
C ASP A 500 -33.12 7.00 18.15
N THR A 501 -32.72 6.58 19.36
CA THR A 501 -31.33 6.66 19.79
C THR A 501 -30.46 5.64 19.04
N ALA A 502 -30.90 4.39 18.95
CA ALA A 502 -30.15 3.30 18.33
C ALA A 502 -29.89 3.54 16.85
N LYS A 503 -30.81 4.23 16.15
CA LYS A 503 -30.62 4.63 14.75
C LYS A 503 -29.34 5.45 14.54
N ASN A 504 -28.93 6.31 15.50
CA ASN A 504 -27.83 7.27 15.28
C ASN A 504 -26.70 7.24 16.32
N MET A 505 -26.78 6.42 17.37
CA MET A 505 -25.88 6.47 18.53
C MET A 505 -24.38 6.31 18.23
N MET A 506 -23.99 5.71 17.10
CA MET A 506 -22.58 5.51 16.72
C MET A 506 -22.10 6.45 15.59
N ALA A 507 -22.93 7.38 15.12
CA ALA A 507 -22.59 8.28 14.01
C ALA A 507 -21.39 9.17 14.35
N LEU A 508 -21.40 9.77 15.55
CA LEU A 508 -20.35 10.68 16.02
C LEU A 508 -18.99 9.98 16.10
N ASP A 509 -18.93 8.85 16.82
CA ASP A 509 -17.69 8.09 17.00
C ASP A 509 -17.10 7.61 15.67
N SER A 510 -17.97 7.20 14.73
CA SER A 510 -17.54 6.80 13.38
C SER A 510 -16.98 7.97 12.58
N ILE A 511 -17.69 9.10 12.52
CA ILE A 511 -17.26 10.27 11.72
C ILE A 511 -15.95 10.84 12.27
N GLU A 512 -15.85 11.05 13.58
CA GLU A 512 -14.63 11.57 14.21
C GLU A 512 -13.48 10.55 14.12
N GLY A 513 -13.78 9.25 14.23
CA GLY A 513 -12.81 8.18 14.04
C GLY A 513 -12.19 8.18 12.65
N TYR A 514 -13.01 8.26 11.59
CA TYR A 514 -12.50 8.32 10.21
C TYR A 514 -11.76 9.62 9.93
N ALA A 515 -12.29 10.76 10.38
CA ALA A 515 -11.64 12.05 10.18
C ALA A 515 -10.26 12.11 10.88
N SER A 516 -10.18 11.62 12.12
CA SER A 516 -8.92 11.56 12.87
C SER A 516 -7.92 10.59 12.25
N LEU A 517 -8.39 9.44 11.77
CA LEU A 517 -7.53 8.47 11.10
C LEU A 517 -6.93 9.07 9.81
N ILE A 518 -7.74 9.73 9.00
CA ILE A 518 -7.30 10.38 7.76
C ILE A 518 -6.29 11.49 8.06
N GLU A 519 -6.56 12.36 9.04
CA GLU A 519 -5.64 13.44 9.43
C GLU A 519 -4.25 12.90 9.85
N ASN A 520 -4.21 11.78 10.57
CA ASN A 520 -2.97 11.15 11.02
C ASN A 520 -2.20 10.41 9.92
N ILE A 521 -2.89 9.94 8.88
CA ILE A 521 -2.28 9.15 7.79
C ILE A 521 -1.80 10.03 6.63
N LEU A 522 -2.54 11.11 6.33
CA LEU A 522 -2.26 11.92 5.14
C LEU A 522 -1.11 12.90 5.39
N HIS A 523 -0.05 12.75 4.60
CA HIS A 523 1.05 13.71 4.55
C HIS A 523 0.85 14.69 3.39
N LEU A 524 0.11 15.76 3.63
CA LEU A 524 -0.24 16.73 2.59
C LEU A 524 0.99 17.56 2.15
N PRO A 525 1.27 17.68 0.83
CA PRO A 525 2.38 18.47 0.31
C PRO A 525 2.12 19.98 0.41
N SER A 526 3.12 20.81 0.08
CA SER A 526 3.06 22.27 0.30
C SER A 526 2.00 22.97 -0.53
N GLU A 527 1.70 22.46 -1.73
CA GLU A 527 0.72 23.00 -2.67
C GLU A 527 -0.74 22.69 -2.27
N VAL A 528 -0.95 21.90 -1.21
CA VAL A 528 -2.27 21.47 -0.74
C VAL A 528 -2.70 22.28 0.48
N ALA A 529 -3.96 22.71 0.50
CA ALA A 529 -4.55 23.39 1.64
C ALA A 529 -4.67 22.47 2.87
N SER A 530 -4.45 23.02 4.06
CA SER A 530 -4.76 22.28 5.29
C SER A 530 -6.28 22.21 5.47
N PRO A 531 -6.83 21.03 5.79
CA PRO A 531 -8.21 20.90 6.24
C PRO A 531 -8.48 21.75 7.49
N ARG A 532 -9.75 22.09 7.71
CA ARG A 532 -10.23 22.66 8.98
C ARG A 532 -10.21 21.59 10.08
N ALA A 533 -10.21 22.04 11.33
CA ALA A 533 -10.19 21.12 12.48
C ALA A 533 -11.45 20.23 12.52
N ILE A 534 -11.29 19.00 13.02
CA ILE A 534 -12.40 18.02 13.16
C ILE A 534 -13.51 18.56 14.07
N SER A 535 -13.17 19.41 15.04
CA SER A 535 -14.16 20.11 15.90
C SER A 535 -15.08 21.04 15.13
N GLU A 536 -14.69 21.52 13.94
CA GLU A 536 -15.46 22.44 13.09
C GLU A 536 -16.45 21.74 12.15
N ILE A 537 -16.52 20.39 12.12
CA ILE A 537 -17.56 19.69 11.34
C ILE A 537 -18.94 20.06 11.94
N PRO A 538 -19.95 20.45 11.13
CA PRO A 538 -21.27 20.82 11.62
C PRO A 538 -21.94 19.72 12.48
N SER A 539 -22.56 20.12 13.59
CA SER A 539 -23.26 19.22 14.53
C SER A 539 -24.31 18.33 13.87
N ASP A 540 -25.00 18.89 12.88
CA ASP A 540 -26.13 18.25 12.20
C ASP A 540 -25.65 17.04 11.37
N ILE A 541 -24.42 17.11 10.85
CA ILE A 541 -23.76 16.02 10.12
C ILE A 541 -23.10 15.04 11.11
N LYS A 542 -22.53 15.54 12.21
CA LYS A 542 -21.83 14.72 13.21
C LYS A 542 -22.73 13.74 13.96
N THR A 543 -23.98 14.09 14.19
CA THR A 543 -24.84 13.38 15.14
C THR A 543 -25.79 12.36 14.50
N LYS A 544 -25.95 12.40 13.17
CA LYS A 544 -26.92 11.55 12.45
C LYS A 544 -26.33 11.02 11.16
N TRP A 545 -26.71 9.80 10.80
CA TRP A 545 -26.44 9.29 9.45
C TRP A 545 -27.32 10.02 8.43
N GLN A 546 -26.87 10.04 7.17
CA GLN A 546 -27.59 10.68 6.06
C GLN A 546 -28.77 9.84 5.56
N TRP A 547 -29.63 9.34 6.45
CA TRP A 547 -30.77 8.47 6.16
C TRP A 547 -31.69 9.03 5.08
N HIS A 548 -32.04 10.32 5.20
CA HIS A 548 -32.95 11.03 4.30
C HIS A 548 -32.54 11.00 2.82
N LEU A 549 -31.24 10.85 2.51
CA LEU A 549 -30.77 10.75 1.13
C LEU A 549 -31.13 9.40 0.49
N PHE A 550 -31.24 8.35 1.30
CA PHE A 550 -31.55 6.99 0.86
C PHE A 550 -33.06 6.71 0.88
N GLU A 551 -33.84 7.55 1.57
CA GLU A 551 -35.30 7.41 1.64
C GLU A 551 -35.98 7.52 0.28
N ALA A 552 -35.38 8.26 -0.65
CA ALA A 552 -35.90 8.54 -1.99
C ALA A 552 -35.72 7.39 -3.01
N ILE A 553 -35.07 6.26 -2.63
CA ILE A 553 -34.88 5.11 -3.52
C ILE A 553 -36.07 4.17 -3.37
N GLU A 554 -36.88 4.04 -4.43
CA GLU A 554 -38.16 3.30 -4.44
C GLU A 554 -38.00 1.76 -4.34
N ASP A 555 -36.83 1.20 -4.73
CA ASP A 555 -36.51 -0.23 -4.62
C ASP A 555 -35.35 -0.46 -3.62
N ARG A 556 -35.66 -0.59 -2.33
CA ARG A 556 -34.68 -0.91 -1.27
C ARG A 556 -34.39 -2.42 -1.16
N GLU A 557 -34.29 -3.15 -2.27
CA GLU A 557 -33.88 -4.56 -2.18
C GLU A 557 -32.43 -4.62 -1.67
N TYR A 558 -32.29 -4.86 -0.37
CA TYR A 558 -31.00 -5.02 0.27
C TYR A 558 -30.34 -6.30 -0.25
N VAL A 559 -29.22 -6.14 -0.95
CA VAL A 559 -28.48 -7.28 -1.48
C VAL A 559 -27.78 -8.01 -0.35
N ASN A 560 -27.95 -9.34 -0.31
CA ASN A 560 -27.24 -10.19 0.63
C ASN A 560 -25.74 -10.22 0.29
N ARG A 561 -24.99 -9.29 0.90
CA ARG A 561 -23.55 -9.09 0.65
C ARG A 561 -22.71 -10.29 1.09
N THR A 562 -23.14 -11.02 2.10
CA THR A 562 -22.47 -12.25 2.56
C THR A 562 -22.44 -13.30 1.43
N LEU A 563 -23.54 -13.47 0.70
CA LEU A 563 -23.60 -14.39 -0.46
C LEU A 563 -22.68 -13.94 -1.60
N ARG A 564 -22.66 -12.64 -1.93
CA ARG A 564 -21.74 -12.09 -2.95
C ARG A 564 -20.27 -12.36 -2.62
N ILE A 565 -19.89 -12.14 -1.36
CA ILE A 565 -18.52 -12.39 -0.90
C ILE A 565 -18.18 -13.87 -0.95
N HIS A 566 -19.11 -14.76 -0.57
CA HIS A 566 -18.88 -16.19 -0.75
C HIS A 566 -18.64 -16.55 -2.21
N HIS A 567 -19.43 -16.01 -3.14
CA HIS A 567 -19.21 -16.21 -4.58
C HIS A 567 -17.86 -15.65 -5.06
N LEU A 568 -17.43 -14.49 -4.57
CA LEU A 568 -16.09 -13.94 -4.83
C LEU A 568 -14.99 -14.89 -4.34
N LEU A 569 -15.08 -15.37 -3.11
CA LEU A 569 -14.11 -16.29 -2.51
C LEU A 569 -14.09 -17.61 -3.29
N ASP A 570 -15.25 -18.14 -3.68
CA ASP A 570 -15.36 -19.34 -4.51
C ASP A 570 -14.72 -19.13 -5.88
N LYS A 571 -14.85 -17.94 -6.48
CA LYS A 571 -14.18 -17.57 -7.74
C LYS A 571 -12.66 -17.50 -7.58
N VAL A 572 -12.15 -16.93 -6.48
CA VAL A 572 -10.71 -16.87 -6.18
C VAL A 572 -10.13 -18.27 -5.98
N GLU A 573 -10.85 -19.12 -5.23
CA GLU A 573 -10.47 -20.53 -5.02
C GLU A 573 -10.53 -21.34 -6.33
N GLY A 574 -11.59 -21.16 -7.12
CA GLY A 574 -11.83 -21.87 -8.38
C GLY A 574 -10.86 -21.49 -9.50
N GLN A 575 -10.44 -20.22 -9.60
CA GLN A 575 -9.44 -19.79 -10.59
C GLN A 575 -8.08 -20.45 -10.35
N ARG A 576 -7.68 -20.65 -9.09
CA ARG A 576 -6.42 -21.35 -8.76
C ARG A 576 -6.53 -22.86 -8.85
N ASN A 577 -7.69 -23.46 -8.56
CA ASN A 577 -7.91 -24.90 -8.78
C ASN A 577 -7.87 -25.30 -10.26
N ARG A 578 -8.07 -24.34 -11.19
CA ARG A 578 -8.02 -24.53 -12.66
C ARG A 578 -6.67 -24.20 -13.29
N ALA A 579 -5.74 -23.58 -12.57
CA ALA A 579 -4.35 -23.61 -13.01
C ALA A 579 -3.93 -25.09 -12.97
N PRO A 580 -3.51 -25.70 -14.09
CA PRO A 580 -2.96 -27.05 -14.02
C PRO A 580 -1.89 -27.02 -12.95
N ARG A 581 -1.87 -28.06 -12.09
CA ARG A 581 -0.63 -28.46 -11.43
C ARG A 581 0.38 -28.67 -12.55
N ALA A 582 1.10 -27.62 -12.94
CA ALA A 582 2.47 -27.78 -13.33
C ALA A 582 3.06 -28.51 -12.13
N ILE A 583 3.47 -29.75 -12.37
CA ILE A 583 4.12 -30.59 -11.38
C ILE A 583 5.39 -29.82 -11.00
N SER A 584 5.30 -28.94 -10.01
CA SER A 584 6.41 -28.60 -9.15
C SER A 584 6.52 -29.78 -8.20
N GLU A 585 7.15 -30.85 -8.67
CA GLU A 585 8.00 -31.61 -7.77
C GLU A 585 8.89 -30.56 -7.09
N ILE A 586 8.61 -30.30 -5.83
CA ILE A 586 9.59 -29.70 -4.92
C ILE A 586 10.49 -30.87 -4.55
N PRO A 587 11.70 -31.03 -5.12
CA PRO A 587 12.71 -31.77 -4.40
C PRO A 587 13.11 -30.85 -3.24
N THR A 588 12.88 -31.34 -2.04
CA THR A 588 13.46 -30.85 -0.79
C THR A 588 14.99 -30.73 -0.92
N ASN A 589 15.48 -29.61 -1.45
CA ASN A 589 16.87 -29.14 -1.31
C ASN A 589 17.10 -27.67 -1.80
N ASP A 590 16.10 -26.81 -1.71
CA ASP A 590 16.14 -25.45 -2.30
C ASP A 590 17.04 -24.43 -1.58
N SER A 591 17.65 -24.78 -0.45
CA SER A 591 18.73 -23.94 0.11
C SER A 591 20.00 -23.98 -0.75
N PHE A 592 20.23 -25.05 -1.52
CA PHE A 592 21.42 -25.17 -2.37
C PHE A 592 21.15 -24.64 -3.79
N ILE A 593 19.93 -24.78 -4.31
CA ILE A 593 19.57 -24.31 -5.65
C ILE A 593 19.37 -22.80 -5.69
N TYR A 594 18.79 -22.16 -4.67
CA TYR A 594 18.67 -20.70 -4.66
C TYR A 594 20.03 -20.00 -4.54
N ASP A 595 20.95 -20.54 -3.74
CA ASP A 595 22.32 -20.03 -3.65
C ASP A 595 23.12 -20.29 -4.93
N LEU A 596 22.94 -21.44 -5.59
CA LEU A 596 23.57 -21.74 -6.88
C LEU A 596 22.98 -20.92 -8.04
N TRP A 597 21.67 -20.64 -8.03
CA TRP A 597 21.02 -19.74 -8.99
C TRP A 597 21.37 -18.28 -8.74
N GLU A 598 21.48 -17.84 -7.48
CA GLU A 598 21.98 -16.50 -7.14
C GLU A 598 23.46 -16.36 -7.47
N GLU A 599 24.27 -17.39 -7.28
CA GLU A 599 25.67 -17.42 -7.74
C GLU A 599 25.76 -17.45 -9.25
N GLU A 600 24.95 -18.24 -9.94
CA GLU A 600 24.94 -18.29 -11.40
C GLU A 600 24.39 -17.00 -12.00
N LYS A 601 23.39 -16.37 -11.38
CA LYS A 601 22.88 -15.04 -11.75
C LYS A 601 23.89 -13.96 -11.45
N ARG A 602 24.60 -14.01 -10.30
CA ARG A 602 25.72 -13.12 -9.99
C ARG A 602 26.87 -13.31 -10.98
N ASP A 603 27.17 -14.54 -11.37
CA ASP A 603 28.19 -14.88 -12.36
C ASP A 603 27.76 -14.51 -13.77
N GLN A 604 26.48 -14.62 -14.12
CA GLN A 604 25.95 -14.14 -15.39
C GLN A 604 25.93 -12.61 -15.43
N ILE A 605 25.54 -11.94 -14.34
CA ILE A 605 25.65 -10.47 -14.21
C ILE A 605 27.12 -10.06 -14.28
N MET A 606 28.04 -10.79 -13.64
CA MET A 606 29.47 -10.50 -13.65
C MET A 606 30.11 -10.84 -15.00
N LYS A 607 29.68 -11.90 -15.70
CA LYS A 607 30.12 -12.25 -17.06
C LYS A 607 29.55 -11.29 -18.09
N ALA A 608 28.29 -10.89 -17.99
CA ALA A 608 27.70 -9.87 -18.84
C ALA A 608 28.31 -8.50 -18.58
N ARG A 609 28.61 -8.17 -17.31
CA ARG A 609 29.37 -6.97 -16.94
C ARG A 609 30.79 -7.02 -17.49
N ARG A 610 31.53 -8.13 -17.33
CA ARG A 610 32.88 -8.30 -17.90
C ARG A 610 32.88 -8.35 -19.42
N ALA A 611 31.88 -8.96 -20.05
CA ALA A 611 31.75 -8.99 -21.51
C ALA A 611 31.44 -7.60 -22.05
N ARG A 612 30.59 -6.83 -21.35
CA ARG A 612 30.36 -5.41 -21.64
C ARG A 612 31.62 -4.58 -21.39
N GLU A 613 32.30 -4.75 -20.26
CA GLU A 613 33.58 -4.08 -19.98
C GLU A 613 34.63 -4.45 -21.06
N ASP A 614 34.74 -5.72 -21.48
CA ASP A 614 35.64 -6.18 -22.56
C ASP A 614 35.18 -5.74 -23.97
N ASP A 615 33.88 -5.55 -24.22
CA ASP A 615 33.32 -4.98 -25.47
C ASP A 615 33.52 -3.46 -25.52
N GLU A 616 33.25 -2.76 -24.42
CA GLU A 616 33.51 -1.34 -24.22
C GLU A 616 35.01 -1.00 -24.35
N VAL A 617 35.88 -1.87 -23.83
CA VAL A 617 37.35 -1.77 -23.97
C VAL A 617 37.83 -2.13 -25.39
N ARG A 618 37.05 -2.89 -26.17
CA ARG A 618 37.36 -3.20 -27.58
C ARG A 618 36.96 -2.08 -28.54
N ASP A 619 35.79 -1.49 -28.38
CA ASP A 619 35.32 -0.41 -29.27
C ASP A 619 36.04 0.92 -29.02
N ARG A 620 36.59 1.13 -27.83
CA ARG A 620 37.48 2.28 -27.51
C ARG A 620 38.90 2.14 -28.08
N SER A 621 39.22 1.02 -28.74
CA SER A 621 40.47 0.93 -29.50
C SER A 621 40.26 1.59 -30.87
N GLU A 622 40.95 2.71 -31.10
CA GLU A 622 41.19 3.27 -32.43
C GLU A 622 41.65 2.15 -33.37
N GLN A 623 40.72 1.55 -34.12
CA GLN A 623 41.11 0.97 -35.39
C GLN A 623 41.52 2.15 -36.27
N PRO A 624 42.73 2.16 -36.85
CA PRO A 624 43.02 3.12 -37.92
C PRO A 624 41.91 2.95 -38.94
N ARG A 625 41.22 4.06 -39.28
CA ARG A 625 40.07 4.07 -40.18
C ARG A 625 40.40 3.23 -41.42
N GLY A 626 39.94 1.99 -41.44
CA GLY A 626 39.96 1.16 -42.63
C GLY A 626 39.07 1.83 -43.66
N THR A 627 39.42 1.68 -44.93
CA THR A 627 38.57 2.07 -46.07
C THR A 627 37.12 1.62 -45.81
N TRP A 628 36.13 2.42 -46.23
CA TRP A 628 34.69 2.18 -45.98
C TRP A 628 34.22 0.75 -46.29
N GLU A 629 34.90 0.05 -47.20
CA GLU A 629 34.67 -1.36 -47.56
C GLU A 629 35.06 -2.36 -46.45
N GLU A 630 36.06 -2.06 -45.63
CA GLU A 630 36.45 -2.86 -44.46
C GLU A 630 35.49 -2.63 -43.28
N VAL A 631 35.01 -1.41 -43.10
CA VAL A 631 33.95 -1.09 -42.13
C VAL A 631 32.65 -1.79 -42.51
N TYR A 632 32.28 -1.77 -43.80
CA TYR A 632 31.12 -2.50 -44.30
C TYR A 632 31.28 -4.02 -44.17
N LYS A 633 32.46 -4.58 -44.45
CA LYS A 633 32.76 -6.02 -44.23
C LYS A 633 32.74 -6.40 -42.76
N ASN A 634 33.27 -5.58 -41.87
CA ASN A 634 33.29 -5.85 -40.42
C ASN A 634 31.91 -5.70 -39.78
N ALA A 635 31.12 -4.70 -40.19
CA ALA A 635 29.72 -4.59 -39.79
C ALA A 635 28.90 -5.80 -40.25
N LYS A 636 29.07 -6.22 -41.51
CA LYS A 636 28.40 -7.41 -42.08
C LYS A 636 28.89 -8.73 -41.47
N LYS A 637 30.13 -8.78 -40.96
CA LYS A 637 30.70 -9.94 -40.26
C LYS A 637 30.31 -9.98 -38.79
N ALA A 638 30.12 -8.82 -38.15
CA ALA A 638 29.57 -8.69 -36.79
C ALA A 638 28.08 -9.02 -36.76
N ASP A 639 27.31 -8.57 -37.76
CA ASP A 639 25.89 -8.96 -37.93
C ASP A 639 25.77 -10.47 -38.18
N ARG A 640 26.69 -11.08 -38.94
CA ARG A 640 26.71 -12.54 -39.16
C ARG A 640 27.13 -13.36 -37.94
N ASN A 641 27.99 -12.82 -37.07
CA ASN A 641 28.40 -13.48 -35.83
C ASN A 641 27.40 -13.30 -34.67
N LYS A 642 26.40 -12.42 -34.83
CA LYS A 642 25.31 -12.19 -33.85
C LYS A 642 24.08 -13.08 -34.09
N ASN A 643 24.18 -14.08 -34.95
CA ASN A 643 23.07 -14.97 -35.32
C ASN A 643 22.78 -16.12 -34.34
N ASP A 644 23.32 -16.08 -33.11
CA ASP A 644 23.03 -17.13 -32.10
C ASP A 644 21.85 -16.80 -31.17
N LEU A 645 21.10 -15.72 -31.40
CA LEU A 645 19.78 -15.54 -30.80
C LEU A 645 18.83 -14.96 -31.84
N HIS A 646 17.80 -15.74 -32.17
CA HIS A 646 16.60 -15.24 -32.83
C HIS A 646 16.06 -13.99 -32.12
N GLU A 647 15.44 -13.11 -32.90
CA GLU A 647 14.65 -11.93 -32.50
C GLU A 647 15.47 -10.66 -32.16
N ARG A 648 15.90 -9.91 -33.19
CA ARG A 648 15.79 -8.44 -33.07
C ARG A 648 14.29 -8.15 -33.00
N ASP A 649 13.85 -7.42 -31.98
CA ASP A 649 12.48 -6.90 -31.90
C ASP A 649 12.24 -6.06 -33.16
N ASP A 650 11.21 -6.37 -33.96
CA ASP A 650 10.85 -5.60 -35.17
C ASP A 650 10.75 -4.09 -34.84
N GLY A 651 10.36 -3.77 -33.61
CA GLY A 651 10.31 -2.40 -33.10
C GLY A 651 11.67 -1.71 -32.96
N GLU A 652 12.79 -2.42 -32.74
CA GLU A 652 14.14 -1.81 -32.72
C GLU A 652 14.55 -1.38 -34.14
N LEU A 653 14.23 -2.20 -35.15
CA LEU A 653 14.51 -1.90 -36.56
C LEU A 653 13.70 -0.70 -37.04
N GLU A 654 12.40 -0.66 -36.74
CA GLU A 654 11.54 0.48 -37.08
C GLU A 654 12.05 1.81 -36.48
N ARG A 655 12.52 1.79 -35.23
CA ARG A 655 13.06 2.99 -34.55
C ARG A 655 14.32 3.52 -35.20
N THR A 656 15.22 2.64 -35.66
CA THR A 656 16.45 3.08 -36.33
C THR A 656 16.20 3.81 -37.65
N GLY A 657 15.02 3.64 -38.26
CA GLY A 657 14.59 4.35 -39.46
C GLY A 657 13.89 5.70 -39.22
N GLN A 658 13.57 6.05 -37.96
CA GLN A 658 12.81 7.27 -37.62
C GLN A 658 13.75 8.44 -37.24
N PRO A 659 13.33 9.71 -37.47
CA PRO A 659 14.14 10.86 -37.05
C PRO A 659 14.09 11.13 -35.54
N LEU A 660 13.05 10.67 -34.85
CA LEU A 660 12.75 10.91 -33.43
C LEU A 660 12.48 9.58 -32.70
N CYS A 661 12.93 9.47 -31.45
CA CYS A 661 12.54 8.43 -30.51
C CYS A 661 12.19 9.07 -29.16
N ILE A 662 11.01 8.76 -28.62
CA ILE A 662 10.50 9.30 -27.35
C ILE A 662 10.65 8.24 -26.25
N TYR A 663 11.34 8.59 -25.17
CA TYR A 663 11.54 7.70 -24.03
C TYR A 663 10.50 7.92 -22.94
N GLU A 664 10.02 6.82 -22.35
CA GLU A 664 9.02 6.86 -21.28
C GLU A 664 9.60 6.25 -19.98
N PRO A 665 10.08 7.08 -19.04
CA PRO A 665 10.56 6.61 -17.75
C PRO A 665 9.44 6.01 -16.93
N TYR A 666 9.69 4.85 -16.31
CA TYR A 666 8.71 4.22 -15.43
C TYR A 666 9.37 3.46 -14.27
N PHE A 667 8.67 3.43 -13.13
CA PHE A 667 9.16 2.85 -11.87
C PHE A 667 8.71 1.41 -11.64
N GLY A 668 7.54 1.02 -12.15
CA GLY A 668 6.95 -0.26 -11.76
C GLY A 668 5.83 -0.79 -12.65
N GLN A 669 5.25 -1.90 -12.21
CA GLN A 669 4.17 -2.59 -12.92
C GLN A 669 2.88 -1.78 -12.97
N GLY A 670 2.61 -0.93 -11.98
CA GLY A 670 1.42 -0.07 -11.96
C GLY A 670 1.36 0.91 -13.13
N SER A 671 2.53 1.29 -13.69
CA SER A 671 2.60 2.20 -14.84
C SER A 671 2.45 1.54 -16.22
N TRP A 672 2.45 0.20 -16.31
CA TRP A 672 2.54 -0.48 -17.62
C TRP A 672 1.37 -0.20 -18.56
N SER A 673 0.15 -0.08 -18.02
CA SER A 673 -1.07 0.18 -18.79
C SER A 673 -1.13 1.58 -19.39
N PHE A 674 -0.30 2.50 -18.89
CA PHE A 674 -0.20 3.88 -19.38
C PHE A 674 0.89 4.07 -20.44
N LEU A 675 1.77 3.08 -20.62
CA LEU A 675 2.90 3.22 -21.55
C LEU A 675 2.46 2.94 -22.99
N HIS A 676 3.04 3.68 -23.93
CA HIS A 676 2.75 3.50 -25.33
C HIS A 676 3.35 2.18 -25.85
N THR A 677 2.74 1.68 -26.94
CA THR A 677 3.09 0.38 -27.54
C THR A 677 3.60 0.48 -28.98
N ASN A 678 3.50 1.66 -29.59
CA ASN A 678 4.01 2.00 -30.92
C ASN A 678 5.55 2.16 -30.92
N SER A 679 6.14 2.12 -32.11
CA SER A 679 7.61 2.17 -32.27
C SER A 679 8.22 3.53 -31.96
N LEU A 680 7.48 4.64 -32.09
CA LEU A 680 7.95 5.99 -31.73
C LEU A 680 8.36 6.10 -30.25
N TYR A 681 7.79 5.25 -29.38
CA TYR A 681 8.03 5.25 -27.95
C TYR A 681 8.89 4.05 -27.51
N ARG A 682 9.73 4.27 -26.50
CA ARG A 682 10.55 3.24 -25.86
C ARG A 682 10.56 3.42 -24.34
N GLY A 683 10.19 2.37 -23.61
CA GLY A 683 10.19 2.41 -22.16
C GLY A 683 11.60 2.41 -21.59
N ILE A 684 11.82 3.14 -20.50
CA ILE A 684 13.03 3.07 -19.68
C ILE A 684 12.66 2.73 -18.24
N ARG A 685 13.05 1.54 -17.79
CA ARG A 685 12.78 1.07 -16.43
C ARG A 685 13.81 1.65 -15.48
N LEU A 686 13.33 2.30 -14.42
CA LEU A 686 14.17 2.82 -13.33
C LEU A 686 14.45 1.76 -12.26
N SER A 687 13.63 0.70 -12.20
CA SER A 687 13.78 -0.43 -11.28
C SER A 687 14.06 -1.73 -12.03
N THR A 688 15.01 -2.52 -11.50
CA THR A 688 15.43 -3.80 -12.09
C THR A 688 14.42 -4.94 -11.91
N LYS A 689 13.43 -4.79 -11.01
CA LYS A 689 12.46 -5.83 -10.65
C LYS A 689 11.16 -5.80 -11.45
N SER A 690 10.96 -4.81 -12.32
CA SER A 690 9.62 -4.46 -12.83
C SER A 690 9.57 -4.19 -14.33
N GLY A 691 10.36 -4.91 -15.13
CA GLY A 691 10.33 -4.78 -16.59
C GLY A 691 9.07 -5.36 -17.21
N ARG A 692 8.52 -4.68 -18.23
CA ARG A 692 7.39 -5.21 -19.02
C ARG A 692 7.75 -6.55 -19.67
N PRO A 693 6.91 -7.59 -19.57
CA PRO A 693 7.17 -8.86 -20.23
C PRO A 693 7.23 -8.67 -21.75
N ARG A 694 8.23 -9.27 -22.41
CA ARG A 694 8.34 -9.32 -23.89
C ARG A 694 8.43 -7.94 -24.57
N ARG A 695 8.96 -6.92 -23.90
CA ARG A 695 9.24 -5.58 -24.48
C ARG A 695 10.72 -5.23 -24.36
N ASP A 696 11.28 -4.62 -25.40
CA ASP A 696 12.67 -4.10 -25.42
C ASP A 696 12.82 -2.74 -24.68
N ASP A 697 12.50 -2.74 -23.38
CA ASP A 697 12.67 -1.58 -22.52
C ASP A 697 14.12 -1.47 -22.01
N ILE A 698 14.64 -0.25 -21.94
CA ILE A 698 16.01 0.03 -21.48
C ILE A 698 16.07 -0.05 -19.95
N ASP A 699 17.08 -0.72 -19.43
CA ASP A 699 17.38 -0.74 -18.00
C ASP A 699 18.28 0.42 -17.58
N ALA A 700 17.70 1.44 -16.92
CA ALA A 700 18.42 2.62 -16.50
C ALA A 700 19.57 2.30 -15.53
N ALA A 701 19.36 1.39 -14.59
CA ALA A 701 20.37 1.05 -13.56
C ALA A 701 21.53 0.23 -14.13
N SER A 702 21.31 -0.48 -15.24
CA SER A 702 22.38 -1.12 -16.01
C SER A 702 23.29 -0.12 -16.71
N ARG A 703 22.76 1.06 -17.04
CA ARG A 703 23.46 2.12 -17.77
C ARG A 703 24.12 3.12 -16.83
N LEU A 704 23.42 3.52 -15.78
CA LEU A 704 23.92 4.41 -14.76
C LEU A 704 23.92 3.68 -13.41
N PRO A 705 25.06 3.10 -12.98
CA PRO A 705 25.14 2.31 -11.76
C PRO A 705 24.68 3.05 -10.51
N LEU A 706 24.72 4.38 -10.52
CA LEU A 706 24.21 5.25 -9.45
C LEU A 706 22.74 4.94 -9.11
N LEU A 707 21.93 4.62 -10.11
CA LEU A 707 20.49 4.30 -9.96
C LEU A 707 20.23 2.91 -9.37
N ASN A 708 21.26 2.07 -9.16
CA ASN A 708 21.09 0.86 -8.34
C ASN A 708 20.79 1.20 -6.88
N THR A 709 21.20 2.38 -6.42
CA THR A 709 20.92 2.85 -5.07
C THR A 709 19.49 3.38 -5.01
N ALA A 710 18.67 2.82 -4.12
CA ALA A 710 17.29 3.26 -3.97
C ALA A 710 17.16 4.77 -3.69
N TYR A 711 18.09 5.33 -2.92
CA TYR A 711 18.14 6.77 -2.64
C TYR A 711 18.19 7.63 -3.92
N TYR A 712 19.17 7.41 -4.80
CA TYR A 712 19.31 8.23 -6.02
C TYR A 712 18.25 7.94 -7.07
N ARG A 713 17.82 6.69 -7.16
CA ARG A 713 16.71 6.32 -8.03
C ARG A 713 15.43 7.09 -7.65
N ASP A 714 15.11 7.14 -6.36
CA ASP A 714 13.88 7.78 -5.89
C ASP A 714 14.01 9.33 -5.89
N THR A 715 15.16 9.88 -5.49
CA THR A 715 15.39 11.34 -5.45
C THR A 715 15.43 12.01 -6.82
N PHE A 716 16.05 11.37 -7.82
CA PHE A 716 16.08 11.90 -9.18
C PHE A 716 14.79 11.64 -9.96
N GLY A 717 14.03 10.60 -9.61
CA GLY A 717 12.77 10.32 -10.31
C GLY A 717 13.01 10.04 -11.80
N ASP A 718 12.14 10.59 -12.63
CA ASP A 718 12.24 10.52 -14.10
C ASP A 718 13.52 11.16 -14.63
N PHE A 719 14.11 12.12 -13.92
CA PHE A 719 15.36 12.78 -14.33
C PHE A 719 16.54 11.80 -14.39
N GLY A 720 16.52 10.76 -13.54
CA GLY A 720 17.53 9.69 -13.57
C GLY A 720 17.58 8.97 -14.92
N ALA A 721 16.46 8.90 -15.65
CA ALA A 721 16.42 8.34 -17.00
C ALA A 721 17.23 9.17 -17.98
N PHE A 722 17.25 10.49 -17.86
CA PHE A 722 17.98 11.37 -18.78
C PHE A 722 19.48 11.13 -18.66
N LEU A 723 19.97 11.08 -17.42
CA LEU A 723 21.35 10.77 -17.11
C LEU A 723 21.75 9.36 -17.60
N ALA A 724 20.84 8.38 -17.47
CA ALA A 724 21.08 7.02 -17.91
C ALA A 724 21.16 6.85 -19.43
N ILE A 725 20.31 7.56 -20.19
CA ILE A 725 20.34 7.53 -21.66
C ILE A 725 21.54 8.30 -22.21
N ALA A 726 21.87 9.44 -21.61
CA ALA A 726 23.02 10.23 -22.01
C ALA A 726 24.35 9.50 -21.77
N ASN A 727 24.42 8.59 -20.80
CA ASN A 727 25.61 7.80 -20.56
C ASN A 727 25.89 6.84 -21.74
N ARG A 728 26.86 7.21 -22.59
CA ARG A 728 27.21 6.53 -23.85
C ARG A 728 26.02 6.42 -24.78
N ILE A 729 25.46 7.58 -25.12
CA ILE A 729 24.25 7.72 -25.93
C ILE A 729 24.30 6.96 -27.26
N ASP A 730 25.47 6.93 -27.92
CA ASP A 730 25.68 6.30 -29.23
C ASP A 730 25.33 4.80 -29.26
N HIS A 731 25.33 4.14 -28.10
CA HIS A 731 25.01 2.71 -27.97
C HIS A 731 23.50 2.45 -27.91
N ILE A 732 22.69 3.47 -27.57
CA ILE A 732 21.26 3.32 -27.27
C ILE A 732 20.41 4.09 -28.27
N HIS A 733 20.82 5.33 -28.56
CA HIS A 733 20.05 6.30 -29.30
C HIS A 733 20.88 6.76 -30.50
N LYS A 734 20.36 6.48 -31.70
CA LYS A 734 21.03 6.81 -32.98
C LYS A 734 20.25 7.83 -33.80
N ASN A 735 19.10 8.26 -33.29
CA ASN A 735 18.21 9.19 -33.97
C ASN A 735 18.75 10.62 -33.83
N ALA A 736 18.38 11.49 -34.77
CA ALA A 736 18.81 12.89 -34.76
C ALA A 736 18.08 13.71 -33.67
N TRP A 737 16.89 13.26 -33.27
CA TRP A 737 16.07 13.86 -32.23
C TRP A 737 15.73 12.86 -31.14
N ILE A 738 15.67 13.38 -29.92
CA ILE A 738 15.31 12.64 -28.71
C ILE A 738 14.14 13.33 -28.01
N GLY A 739 13.20 12.54 -27.52
CA GLY A 739 12.11 13.03 -26.69
C GLY A 739 11.95 12.26 -25.41
N PHE A 740 11.21 12.85 -24.48
CA PHE A 740 10.79 12.24 -23.23
C PHE A 740 9.31 12.53 -23.02
N SER A 741 8.60 11.54 -22.50
CA SER A 741 7.20 11.67 -22.14
C SER A 741 6.99 11.04 -20.78
N SER A 742 6.33 11.77 -19.87
CA SER A 742 5.90 11.17 -18.61
C SER A 742 4.71 10.27 -18.89
N TRP A 743 4.72 9.04 -18.36
CA TRP A 743 3.56 8.14 -18.43
C TRP A 743 2.31 8.74 -17.75
N ARG A 744 2.50 9.74 -16.86
CA ARG A 744 1.41 10.49 -16.21
C ARG A 744 0.73 11.50 -17.12
N SER A 745 1.29 11.80 -18.28
CA SER A 745 0.68 12.66 -19.30
C SER A 745 -0.37 11.91 -20.15
N THR A 746 -0.71 10.66 -19.82
CA THR A 746 -1.67 9.85 -20.58
C THR A 746 -3.08 10.43 -20.61
N PRO A 747 -3.92 10.00 -21.58
CA PRO A 747 -5.27 10.53 -21.73
C PRO A 747 -6.06 10.44 -20.44
N LYS A 748 -6.30 11.58 -19.80
CA LYS A 748 -7.33 11.69 -18.79
C LYS A 748 -8.63 11.47 -19.54
N LYS A 749 -9.31 10.32 -19.35
CA LYS A 749 -10.75 10.26 -19.64
C LYS A 749 -11.33 11.45 -18.89
N ALA A 750 -11.81 12.46 -19.61
CA ALA A 750 -12.33 13.66 -19.00
C ALA A 750 -13.56 13.28 -18.16
N THR A 751 -13.36 12.96 -16.89
CA THR A 751 -14.39 12.88 -15.86
C THR A 751 -14.74 14.29 -15.43
N SER A 752 -15.08 15.11 -16.42
CA SER A 752 -15.53 16.47 -16.26
C SER A 752 -16.90 16.58 -16.93
N HIS A 753 -17.90 16.08 -16.21
CA HIS A 753 -19.21 16.74 -16.12
C HIS A 753 -19.11 18.08 -15.34
N ARG A 754 -17.92 18.69 -15.27
CA ARG A 754 -17.66 19.99 -14.66
C ARG A 754 -17.96 21.07 -15.69
N LEU A 755 -19.25 21.25 -15.99
CA LEU A 755 -19.92 22.42 -16.59
C LEU A 755 -21.21 21.96 -17.29
N SER A 756 -22.24 21.65 -16.50
CA SER A 756 -23.61 21.60 -17.01
C SER A 756 -24.48 22.52 -16.17
N TYR A 757 -24.34 23.83 -16.37
CA TYR A 757 -25.42 24.81 -16.29
C TYR A 757 -25.00 26.09 -17.03
N SER A 758 -24.79 25.97 -18.33
CA SER A 758 -24.92 27.11 -19.26
C SER A 758 -25.25 26.55 -20.64
N LYS A 759 -26.52 26.64 -21.04
CA LYS A 759 -26.96 26.35 -22.41
C LYS A 759 -26.35 27.41 -23.32
N ASN A 760 -25.15 27.16 -23.86
CA ASN A 760 -24.62 27.72 -25.12
C ASN A 760 -23.11 27.46 -25.26
N TYR A 761 -22.62 26.22 -25.40
CA TYR A 761 -21.24 26.01 -25.90
C TYR A 761 -21.09 24.66 -26.61
N ASN A 762 -21.38 24.62 -27.92
CA ASN A 762 -20.94 23.53 -28.81
C ASN A 762 -19.46 23.67 -29.24
N ASN A 763 -18.62 24.39 -28.47
CA ASN A 763 -17.20 24.63 -28.80
C ASN A 763 -16.22 24.46 -27.61
N ILE A 764 -16.62 23.84 -26.49
CA ILE A 764 -15.72 23.61 -25.35
C ILE A 764 -15.79 22.14 -24.92
N LEU A 765 -15.42 21.25 -25.85
CA LEU A 765 -15.12 19.85 -25.57
C LEU A 765 -13.66 19.58 -25.94
N SER A 766 -12.76 20.47 -25.48
CA SER A 766 -11.32 20.22 -25.48
C SER A 766 -11.03 19.20 -24.38
N LEU A 767 -11.21 17.92 -24.71
CA LEU A 767 -10.61 16.80 -24.01
C LEU A 767 -9.12 17.12 -23.80
N ILE A 768 -8.69 17.27 -22.55
CA ILE A 768 -7.29 17.53 -22.22
C ILE A 768 -6.56 16.19 -22.34
N PHE A 769 -6.26 15.78 -23.57
CA PHE A 769 -5.23 14.78 -23.79
C PHE A 769 -3.90 15.47 -23.50
N GLU A 770 -3.16 14.99 -22.50
CA GLU A 770 -1.80 15.48 -22.22
C GLU A 770 -0.76 14.65 -22.97
N SER A 771 -1.18 13.58 -23.67
CA SER A 771 -0.36 12.73 -24.52
C SER A 771 -0.58 13.10 -25.98
N LEU A 772 0.47 13.03 -26.79
CA LEU A 772 0.37 13.29 -28.23
C LEU A 772 -0.61 12.29 -28.88
N SER A 773 -1.61 12.82 -29.58
CA SER A 773 -2.44 12.03 -30.47
C SER A 773 -1.62 11.61 -31.68
N LYS A 774 -2.07 10.58 -32.40
CA LYS A 774 -1.42 10.16 -33.66
C LYS A 774 -1.28 11.31 -34.68
N ASN A 775 -2.23 12.25 -34.70
CA ASN A 775 -2.14 13.42 -35.57
C ASN A 775 -1.05 14.40 -35.10
N ALA A 776 -0.91 14.58 -33.79
CA ALA A 776 0.13 15.43 -33.22
C ALA A 776 1.53 14.79 -33.35
N GLU A 777 1.64 13.47 -33.22
CA GLU A 777 2.86 12.70 -33.50
C GLU A 777 3.33 12.94 -34.95
N ILE A 778 2.42 12.81 -35.92
CA ILE A 778 2.72 13.04 -37.35
C ILE A 778 3.15 14.49 -37.58
N ALA A 779 2.41 15.46 -37.04
CA ALA A 779 2.75 16.88 -37.21
C ALA A 779 4.13 17.24 -36.61
N LEU A 780 4.49 16.66 -35.46
CA LEU A 780 5.82 16.82 -34.86
C LEU A 780 6.92 16.25 -35.77
N LEU A 781 6.70 15.06 -36.34
CA LEU A 781 7.65 14.44 -37.26
C LEU A 781 7.82 15.26 -38.55
N GLU A 782 6.73 15.75 -39.13
CA GLU A 782 6.75 16.62 -40.32
C GLU A 782 7.52 17.94 -40.05
N ASP A 783 7.27 18.59 -38.90
CA ASP A 783 7.96 19.83 -38.52
C ASP A 783 9.47 19.59 -38.28
N ILE A 784 9.85 18.41 -37.77
CA ILE A 784 11.24 17.96 -37.61
C ILE A 784 11.91 17.71 -38.96
N GLU A 785 11.27 16.95 -39.85
CA GLU A 785 11.79 16.62 -41.18
C GLU A 785 11.94 17.86 -42.06
N ALA A 786 10.99 18.79 -41.98
CA ALA A 786 11.04 20.08 -42.67
C ALA A 786 12.04 21.07 -42.05
N GLN A 787 12.67 20.73 -40.92
CA GLN A 787 13.57 21.61 -40.16
C GLN A 787 12.99 23.00 -39.87
N LYS A 788 11.65 23.09 -39.74
CA LYS A 788 10.90 24.35 -39.71
C LYS A 788 11.33 25.30 -38.60
N HIS A 789 11.69 24.75 -37.44
CA HIS A 789 12.11 25.51 -36.26
C HIS A 789 13.60 25.37 -35.94
N GLY A 790 14.37 24.65 -36.76
CA GLY A 790 15.80 24.42 -36.54
C GLY A 790 16.08 23.74 -35.19
N ASP A 791 16.88 24.40 -34.35
CA ASP A 791 17.19 23.93 -33.00
C ASP A 791 16.15 24.43 -31.99
N ALA A 792 15.16 23.57 -31.72
CA ALA A 792 14.00 23.89 -30.92
C ALA A 792 13.73 22.81 -29.85
N LEU A 793 13.22 23.26 -28.71
CA LEU A 793 12.55 22.45 -27.71
C LEU A 793 11.05 22.42 -28.01
N TYR A 794 10.55 21.29 -28.50
CA TYR A 794 9.11 21.04 -28.58
C TYR A 794 8.59 20.53 -27.24
N PHE A 795 7.46 21.02 -26.76
CA PHE A 795 6.81 20.52 -25.55
C PHE A 795 5.29 20.56 -25.68
N TRP A 796 4.58 19.70 -24.94
CA TRP A 796 3.13 19.55 -25.06
C TRP A 796 2.36 19.60 -23.73
N VAL A 797 3.05 19.53 -22.58
CA VAL A 797 2.42 19.73 -21.26
C VAL A 797 2.74 21.13 -20.76
N ARG A 798 1.69 21.93 -20.50
CA ARG A 798 1.81 23.37 -20.21
C ARG A 798 1.63 23.68 -18.73
N MET A 799 2.50 24.55 -18.20
CA MET A 799 2.46 25.02 -16.80
C MET A 799 1.17 25.80 -16.46
N ASP A 800 0.63 26.59 -17.39
CA ASP A 800 -0.58 27.40 -17.17
C ASP A 800 -1.88 26.58 -17.11
N LYS A 801 -1.84 25.33 -17.58
CA LYS A 801 -2.94 24.36 -17.49
C LYS A 801 -2.69 23.28 -16.43
N ASP A 802 -1.58 23.35 -15.71
CA ASP A 802 -1.24 22.38 -14.68
C ASP A 802 -2.21 22.52 -13.48
N PRO A 803 -2.82 21.42 -12.99
CA PRO A 803 -3.70 21.46 -11.81
C PRO A 803 -3.04 22.04 -10.55
N ARG A 804 -1.71 21.99 -10.46
CA ARG A 804 -0.91 22.57 -9.37
C ARG A 804 -0.80 24.11 -9.46
N ASN A 805 -1.21 24.72 -10.57
CA ASN A 805 -1.13 26.16 -10.83
C ASN A 805 -2.48 26.82 -11.20
N PRO A 806 -3.54 26.72 -10.36
CA PRO A 806 -4.86 27.25 -10.71
C PRO A 806 -4.92 28.79 -10.75
N ILE A 807 -3.99 29.47 -10.08
CA ILE A 807 -3.92 30.94 -9.99
C ILE A 807 -2.99 31.52 -11.08
N GLN A 808 -2.42 30.67 -11.95
CA GLN A 808 -1.51 31.08 -13.04
C GLN A 808 -0.33 31.93 -12.52
N GLN A 809 0.34 31.42 -11.49
CA GLN A 809 1.55 32.03 -10.92
C GLN A 809 2.68 32.09 -11.94
N ASP A 810 3.60 33.05 -11.75
CA ASP A 810 4.85 33.11 -12.53
C ASP A 810 5.74 31.88 -12.33
N PHE A 811 6.74 31.70 -13.20
CA PHE A 811 7.61 30.52 -13.20
C PHE A 811 8.24 30.19 -11.84
N TRP A 812 8.82 31.20 -11.17
CA TRP A 812 9.54 30.95 -9.93
C TRP A 812 8.60 30.81 -8.74
N SER A 813 7.47 31.50 -8.75
CA SER A 813 6.41 31.36 -7.76
C SER A 813 5.75 29.98 -7.84
N PHE A 814 5.49 29.47 -9.05
CA PHE A 814 5.05 28.09 -9.26
C PHE A 814 6.08 27.09 -8.73
N CYS A 815 7.37 27.28 -9.05
CA CYS A 815 8.42 26.40 -8.56
C CYS A 815 8.51 26.39 -7.03
N ASP A 816 8.40 27.56 -6.38
CA ASP A 816 8.36 27.66 -4.91
C ASP A 816 7.13 26.94 -4.33
N ALA A 817 5.96 27.08 -4.96
CA ALA A 817 4.72 26.47 -4.48
C ALA A 817 4.80 24.93 -4.42
N ILE A 818 5.37 24.30 -5.45
CA ILE A 818 5.58 22.85 -5.50
C ILE A 818 6.83 22.41 -4.73
N ASN A 819 7.59 23.30 -4.08
CA ASN A 819 8.83 22.97 -3.35
C ASN A 819 8.92 23.63 -1.96
N ALA A 820 7.79 23.75 -1.27
CA ALA A 820 7.70 24.31 0.10
C ALA A 820 8.35 25.70 0.28
N GLY A 821 8.38 26.52 -0.77
CA GLY A 821 8.92 27.88 -0.76
C GLY A 821 10.43 27.99 -0.99
N ASN A 822 11.12 26.87 -1.19
CA ASN A 822 12.59 26.82 -1.21
C ASN A 822 13.19 26.62 -2.61
N CYS A 823 12.40 26.63 -3.70
CA CYS A 823 12.94 26.38 -5.04
C CYS A 823 13.91 27.49 -5.48
N LYS A 824 13.54 28.76 -5.34
CA LYS A 824 14.41 29.90 -5.69
C LYS A 824 15.75 29.82 -4.94
N PHE A 825 15.69 29.53 -3.64
CA PHE A 825 16.87 29.40 -2.82
C PHE A 825 17.74 28.21 -3.26
N ALA A 826 17.13 27.02 -3.41
CA ALA A 826 17.79 25.81 -3.89
C ALA A 826 18.56 26.05 -5.19
N TYR A 827 17.87 26.63 -6.16
CA TYR A 827 18.42 26.88 -7.47
C TYR A 827 19.57 27.88 -7.37
N SER A 828 19.38 28.97 -6.64
CA SER A 828 20.41 30.01 -6.53
C SER A 828 21.68 29.48 -5.85
N GLU A 829 21.56 28.70 -4.77
CA GLU A 829 22.71 28.11 -4.09
C GLU A 829 23.41 27.06 -4.96
N ALA A 830 22.66 26.16 -5.61
CA ALA A 830 23.24 25.17 -6.52
C ALA A 830 23.94 25.86 -7.71
N PHE A 831 23.32 26.88 -8.30
CA PHE A 831 23.90 27.65 -9.41
C PHE A 831 25.18 28.38 -8.99
N LYS A 832 25.17 29.07 -7.85
CA LYS A 832 26.37 29.74 -7.31
C LYS A 832 27.51 28.75 -7.08
N LYS A 833 27.19 27.59 -6.50
CA LYS A 833 28.17 26.56 -6.21
C LYS A 833 28.76 25.96 -7.48
N MET A 834 27.92 25.66 -8.47
CA MET A 834 28.33 25.14 -9.77
C MET A 834 29.32 26.09 -10.49
N TYR A 835 29.10 27.40 -10.43
CA TYR A 835 30.00 28.40 -11.05
C TYR A 835 31.05 28.99 -10.10
N GLY A 836 31.19 28.48 -8.87
CA GLY A 836 32.18 28.99 -7.90
C GLY A 836 31.96 30.43 -7.43
N ILE A 837 30.73 30.94 -7.49
CA ILE A 837 30.39 32.32 -7.14
C ILE A 837 30.33 32.50 -5.61
N LYS A 838 31.27 33.26 -5.06
CA LYS A 838 31.30 33.64 -3.63
C LYS A 838 30.51 34.93 -3.42
N SER A 839 29.18 34.84 -3.38
CA SER A 839 28.29 35.98 -3.16
C SER A 839 27.11 35.61 -2.25
N ASN A 840 26.76 36.54 -1.37
CA ASN A 840 25.56 36.46 -0.52
C ASN A 840 24.28 36.90 -1.26
N LEU A 841 24.41 37.39 -2.50
CA LEU A 841 23.25 37.80 -3.30
C LEU A 841 22.51 36.58 -3.84
N THR A 842 21.19 36.71 -3.96
CA THR A 842 20.35 35.76 -4.68
C THR A 842 20.53 35.95 -6.17
N ILE A 843 21.06 34.92 -6.83
CA ILE A 843 21.30 34.88 -8.28
C ILE A 843 20.25 33.96 -8.90
N LEU A 844 19.30 34.57 -9.61
CA LEU A 844 18.23 33.86 -10.32
C LEU A 844 18.17 34.33 -11.78
N PRO A 845 18.11 33.39 -12.75
CA PRO A 845 17.86 33.73 -14.13
C PRO A 845 16.49 34.44 -14.28
N PRO A 846 16.39 35.54 -15.04
CA PRO A 846 15.12 36.21 -15.28
C PRO A 846 14.22 35.37 -16.19
N MET A 847 13.08 34.96 -15.66
CA MET A 847 12.02 34.22 -16.36
C MET A 847 10.84 35.17 -16.59
N PRO A 848 10.50 35.53 -17.85
CA PRO A 848 9.48 36.55 -18.13
C PRO A 848 8.05 36.08 -17.84
N ALA A 849 7.18 37.05 -17.51
CA ALA A 849 5.72 36.89 -17.46
C ALA A 849 5.09 37.62 -18.66
N ASP A 850 5.39 37.14 -19.87
CA ASP A 850 4.98 37.73 -21.16
C ASP A 850 3.64 37.17 -21.70
N GLY A 851 2.95 36.33 -20.92
CA GLY A 851 1.69 35.68 -21.29
C GLY A 851 1.86 34.33 -21.99
N ASP A 852 3.10 33.93 -22.29
CA ASP A 852 3.46 32.62 -22.81
C ASP A 852 3.63 31.61 -21.65
N THR A 853 3.75 30.32 -21.99
CA THR A 853 3.75 29.21 -21.02
C THR A 853 5.03 28.37 -21.05
N TRP A 854 5.28 27.65 -19.94
CA TRP A 854 6.46 26.82 -19.72
C TRP A 854 6.13 25.32 -19.79
N SER A 855 7.15 24.50 -20.04
CA SER A 855 7.02 23.02 -20.03
C SER A 855 6.99 22.50 -18.59
N VAL A 856 6.16 21.49 -18.32
CA VAL A 856 6.14 20.74 -17.05
C VAL A 856 6.12 19.23 -17.31
N MET A 857 6.28 18.41 -16.27
CA MET A 857 6.23 16.94 -16.31
C MET A 857 7.23 16.29 -17.30
N ASN A 858 8.35 16.96 -17.59
CA ASN A 858 9.40 16.50 -18.50
C ASN A 858 8.90 15.89 -19.83
N SER A 859 7.88 16.51 -20.43
CA SER A 859 7.22 16.02 -21.64
C SER A 859 7.56 16.91 -22.84
N TRP A 860 8.69 16.60 -23.49
CA TRP A 860 9.32 17.42 -24.53
C TRP A 860 10.19 16.61 -25.51
N ALA A 861 10.53 17.19 -26.65
CA ALA A 861 11.47 16.65 -27.64
C ALA A 861 12.43 17.73 -28.16
N MET A 862 13.69 17.38 -28.38
CA MET A 862 14.73 18.29 -28.89
C MET A 862 15.81 17.54 -29.70
N PRO A 863 16.69 18.24 -30.44
CA PRO A 863 17.79 17.58 -31.13
C PRO A 863 18.71 16.86 -30.14
N THR A 864 19.24 15.70 -30.52
CA THR A 864 20.11 14.87 -29.67
C THR A 864 21.36 15.64 -29.22
N LYS A 865 21.90 16.52 -30.07
CA LYS A 865 23.01 17.40 -29.70
C LYS A 865 22.62 18.36 -28.56
N SER A 866 21.48 19.02 -28.68
CA SER A 866 20.96 19.98 -27.70
C SER A 866 20.65 19.27 -26.36
N PHE A 867 20.15 18.04 -26.41
CA PHE A 867 19.98 17.20 -25.24
C PHE A 867 21.30 16.93 -24.50
N LEU A 868 22.39 16.61 -25.20
CA LEU A 868 23.70 16.40 -24.56
C LEU A 868 24.24 17.67 -23.90
N GLU A 869 24.02 18.84 -24.50
CA GLU A 869 24.36 20.14 -23.90
C GLU A 869 23.55 20.38 -22.61
N PHE A 870 22.25 20.06 -22.62
CA PHE A 870 21.40 20.13 -21.43
C PHE A 870 21.84 19.16 -20.33
N VAL A 871 22.21 17.93 -20.67
CA VAL A 871 22.68 16.93 -19.70
C VAL A 871 24.01 17.35 -19.07
N MET A 872 24.93 17.93 -19.86
CA MET A 872 26.20 18.48 -19.35
C MET A 872 25.95 19.58 -18.31
N PHE A 873 25.05 20.52 -18.57
CA PHE A 873 24.65 21.52 -17.58
C PHE A 873 23.99 20.88 -16.35
N SER A 874 22.99 20.03 -16.56
CA SER A 874 22.18 19.51 -15.47
C SER A 874 22.90 18.52 -14.57
N ARG A 875 23.87 17.74 -15.08
CA ARG A 875 24.67 16.82 -14.26
C ARG A 875 25.59 17.55 -13.26
N MET A 876 26.11 18.72 -13.65
CA MET A 876 26.88 19.60 -12.75
C MET A 876 25.95 20.26 -11.73
N PHE A 877 24.75 20.67 -12.16
CA PHE A 877 23.74 21.20 -11.24
C PHE A 877 23.29 20.16 -10.20
N VAL A 878 23.08 18.91 -10.61
CA VAL A 878 22.73 17.78 -9.74
C VAL A 878 23.85 17.46 -8.73
N ASP A 879 25.11 17.58 -9.13
CA ASP A 879 26.23 17.45 -8.20
C ASP A 879 26.19 18.55 -7.13
N ALA A 880 26.00 19.80 -7.55
CA ALA A 880 25.94 20.96 -6.66
C ALA A 880 24.77 20.91 -5.66
N ILE A 881 23.60 20.42 -6.09
CA ILE A 881 22.42 20.28 -5.22
C ILE A 881 22.59 19.12 -4.22
N ASP A 882 23.10 17.97 -4.67
CA ASP A 882 23.31 16.81 -3.78
C ASP A 882 24.35 17.11 -2.70
N GLU A 883 25.42 17.83 -3.03
CA GLU A 883 26.44 18.23 -2.06
C GLU A 883 25.85 19.07 -0.90
N GLN A 884 24.80 19.84 -1.14
CA GLN A 884 24.19 20.70 -0.11
C GLN A 884 23.22 19.93 0.79
N MET A 885 22.53 18.93 0.25
CA MET A 885 21.28 18.45 0.85
C MET A 885 21.33 16.98 1.24
N TYR A 886 22.29 16.23 0.71
CA TYR A 886 22.37 14.80 0.95
C TYR A 886 22.51 14.45 2.42
N ASP A 887 23.42 15.07 3.17
CA ASP A 887 23.74 14.58 4.52
C ASP A 887 22.52 14.67 5.45
N GLU A 888 21.77 15.78 5.35
CA GLU A 888 20.52 15.97 6.07
C GLU A 888 19.43 15.02 5.57
N HIS A 889 19.22 14.94 4.25
CA HIS A 889 18.15 14.13 3.65
C HIS A 889 18.39 12.62 3.82
N HIS A 890 19.60 12.14 3.58
CA HIS A 890 19.96 10.74 3.73
C HIS A 890 19.99 10.29 5.20
N GLY A 891 20.47 11.13 6.11
CA GLY A 891 20.58 10.79 7.54
C GLY A 891 19.24 10.82 8.27
N SER A 892 18.40 11.83 8.01
CA SER A 892 17.16 12.08 8.75
C SER A 892 15.87 11.78 7.97
N GLY A 893 15.96 11.70 6.64
CA GLY A 893 14.82 11.65 5.72
C GLY A 893 14.18 13.03 5.46
N LEU A 894 14.73 14.10 6.04
CA LEU A 894 14.19 15.46 5.92
C LEU A 894 14.60 16.09 4.60
N CYS A 895 13.61 16.52 3.83
CA CYS A 895 13.83 17.29 2.62
C CYS A 895 13.33 18.71 2.84
N TYR A 896 14.19 19.68 3.14
CA TYR A 896 14.43 20.66 2.09
C TYR A 896 13.26 21.37 1.38
N LEU A 897 12.90 20.76 0.25
CA LEU A 897 11.90 21.15 -0.74
C LEU A 897 10.52 20.57 -0.41
N SER A 898 10.33 19.99 0.77
CA SER A 898 9.11 19.33 1.21
C SER A 898 8.77 19.71 2.65
N LEU A 899 7.48 19.68 2.98
CA LEU A 899 7.03 19.88 4.37
C LEU A 899 7.22 18.63 5.24
N ASN A 900 7.31 17.45 4.61
CA ASN A 900 7.39 16.16 5.27
C ASN A 900 8.61 15.38 4.75
N LYS A 901 8.88 14.21 5.33
CA LYS A 901 9.87 13.28 4.78
C LYS A 901 9.44 12.85 3.38
N ASP A 902 10.29 13.10 2.40
CA ASP A 902 9.96 12.82 1.00
C ASP A 902 11.14 12.17 0.27
N LYS A 903 10.89 11.02 -0.33
CA LYS A 903 11.89 10.28 -1.10
C LYS A 903 12.22 10.96 -2.44
N HIS A 904 11.32 11.78 -2.97
CA HIS A 904 11.42 12.44 -4.27
C HIS A 904 11.95 13.88 -4.16
N CYS A 905 12.85 14.12 -3.21
CA CYS A 905 13.26 15.46 -2.78
C CYS A 905 13.66 16.40 -3.94
N TYR A 906 14.47 15.93 -4.88
CA TYR A 906 14.99 16.78 -5.97
C TYR A 906 14.10 16.81 -7.21
N THR A 907 13.17 15.85 -7.33
CA THR A 907 12.45 15.57 -8.59
C THR A 907 11.70 16.80 -9.12
N ARG A 908 11.06 17.57 -8.23
CA ARG A 908 10.24 18.75 -8.56
C ARG A 908 11.07 19.96 -9.00
N VAL A 909 12.26 20.16 -8.45
CA VAL A 909 13.20 21.20 -8.93
C VAL A 909 13.83 20.80 -10.27
N LEU A 910 14.16 19.53 -10.43
CA LEU A 910 14.73 19.02 -11.68
C LEU A 910 13.72 19.05 -12.84
N GLU A 911 12.42 18.92 -12.57
CA GLU A 911 11.33 19.03 -13.55
C GLU A 911 11.35 20.35 -14.33
N VAL A 912 11.66 21.47 -13.66
CA VAL A 912 11.61 22.80 -14.29
C VAL A 912 12.92 23.23 -14.95
N LEU A 913 14.01 22.46 -14.75
CA LEU A 913 15.37 22.84 -15.13
C LEU A 913 15.56 23.03 -16.64
N VAL A 914 14.85 22.24 -17.46
CA VAL A 914 14.90 22.33 -18.92
C VAL A 914 14.42 23.68 -19.45
N ASN A 915 13.43 24.30 -18.80
CA ASN A 915 12.92 25.61 -19.20
C ASN A 915 13.99 26.70 -19.06
N ILE A 916 14.72 26.66 -17.94
CA ILE A 916 15.77 27.63 -17.64
C ILE A 916 16.91 27.47 -18.66
N TRP A 917 17.36 26.23 -18.88
CA TRP A 917 18.40 25.96 -19.85
C TRP A 917 17.97 26.38 -21.27
N ALA A 918 16.79 25.98 -21.74
CA ALA A 918 16.32 26.28 -23.10
C ALA A 918 16.13 27.79 -23.34
N TYR A 919 15.58 28.51 -22.36
CA TYR A 919 15.40 29.96 -22.47
C TYR A 919 16.74 30.71 -22.52
N HIS A 920 17.67 30.39 -21.62
CA HIS A 920 18.93 31.13 -21.49
C HIS A 920 20.03 30.68 -22.46
N SER A 921 19.97 29.47 -23.01
CA SER A 921 20.86 28.99 -24.09
C SER A 921 20.38 29.39 -25.50
N ALA A 922 19.34 30.21 -25.59
CA ALA A 922 18.80 30.76 -26.83
C ALA A 922 18.20 29.70 -27.78
N ARG A 923 17.60 28.62 -27.23
CA ARG A 923 16.83 27.64 -28.02
C ARG A 923 15.41 28.16 -28.27
N ARG A 924 14.87 27.87 -29.46
CA ARG A 924 13.44 28.13 -29.71
C ARG A 924 12.61 27.19 -28.85
N MET A 925 11.52 27.68 -28.28
CA MET A 925 10.60 26.84 -27.49
C MET A 925 9.27 26.84 -28.22
N VAL A 926 8.74 25.67 -28.52
CA VAL A 926 7.56 25.51 -29.37
C VAL A 926 6.58 24.60 -28.66
N TYR A 927 5.42 25.14 -28.33
CA TYR A 927 4.30 24.36 -27.83
C TYR A 927 3.65 23.60 -28.98
N ILE A 928 3.36 22.32 -28.77
CA ILE A 928 2.55 21.50 -29.66
C ILE A 928 1.24 21.17 -28.97
N ASP A 929 0.12 21.49 -29.62
CA ASP A 929 -1.19 21.05 -29.17
C ASP A 929 -1.28 19.51 -29.29
N PRO A 930 -1.41 18.77 -28.17
CA PRO A 930 -1.37 17.31 -28.17
C PRO A 930 -2.53 16.66 -28.93
N ASN A 931 -3.63 17.38 -29.14
CA ASN A 931 -4.79 16.87 -29.88
C ASN A 931 -4.63 17.10 -31.38
N THR A 932 -4.32 18.34 -31.75
CA THR A 932 -4.40 18.82 -33.14
C THR A 932 -3.06 18.83 -33.86
N GLY A 933 -1.94 18.77 -33.13
CA GLY A 933 -0.60 18.90 -33.69
C GLY A 933 -0.21 20.33 -34.07
N LYS A 934 -1.05 21.34 -33.77
CA LYS A 934 -0.73 22.74 -34.09
C LYS A 934 0.45 23.23 -33.25
N THR A 935 1.44 23.82 -33.91
CA THR A 935 2.64 24.33 -33.28
C THR A 935 2.57 25.85 -33.07
N GLN A 936 2.98 26.31 -31.89
CA GLN A 936 3.05 27.73 -31.51
C GLN A 936 4.37 28.02 -30.80
N GLU A 937 5.18 28.94 -31.33
CA GLU A 937 6.39 29.40 -30.64
C GLU A 937 6.01 30.13 -29.33
N GLN A 938 6.65 29.73 -28.24
CA GLN A 938 6.50 30.32 -26.91
C GLN A 938 7.73 31.15 -26.57
N HIS A 939 7.51 32.28 -25.91
CA HIS A 939 8.51 33.28 -25.56
C HIS A 939 9.33 33.66 -26.80
N HIS A 940 8.78 34.33 -27.81
CA HIS A 940 9.46 34.52 -29.11
C HIS A 940 10.96 34.86 -29.04
N PHE A 941 11.80 34.12 -29.77
CA PHE A 941 13.26 34.23 -29.73
C PHE A 941 13.76 35.68 -29.91
N GLN A 942 13.18 36.43 -30.84
CA GLN A 942 13.57 37.83 -31.13
C GLN A 942 13.36 38.77 -29.94
N LYS A 943 12.36 38.50 -29.08
CA LYS A 943 12.04 39.32 -27.90
C LYS A 943 12.94 39.05 -26.69
N ARG A 944 13.76 37.99 -26.75
CA ARG A 944 14.67 37.58 -25.66
C ARG A 944 16.04 38.25 -25.72
N ALA A 945 16.37 38.93 -26.82
CA ALA A 945 17.66 39.58 -26.99
C ALA A 945 17.98 40.55 -25.84
N GLY A 946 19.19 40.43 -25.27
CA GLY A 946 19.62 41.24 -24.11
C GLY A 946 19.07 40.80 -22.74
N LYS A 947 18.12 39.86 -22.68
CA LYS A 947 17.55 39.33 -21.44
C LYS A 947 18.07 37.94 -21.06
N MET A 948 18.59 37.20 -22.04
CA MET A 948 19.13 35.85 -21.86
C MET A 948 20.51 35.86 -21.20
N TRP A 949 20.82 34.77 -20.50
CA TRP A 949 22.11 34.57 -19.82
C TRP A 949 23.04 33.70 -20.67
N VAL A 950 23.12 33.99 -21.97
CA VAL A 950 23.78 33.11 -22.96
C VAL A 950 25.20 32.74 -22.56
N LYS A 951 25.98 33.68 -22.00
CA LYS A 951 27.36 33.42 -21.56
C LYS A 951 27.48 32.31 -20.51
N TRP A 952 26.48 32.16 -19.63
CA TRP A 952 26.50 31.15 -18.58
C TRP A 952 26.16 29.76 -19.13
N PHE A 953 25.28 29.70 -20.13
CA PHE A 953 24.76 28.46 -20.72
C PHE A 953 25.40 28.14 -22.08
N ASP A 954 26.48 28.84 -22.45
CA ASP A 954 27.18 28.59 -23.71
C ASP A 954 27.92 27.25 -23.66
N TYR A 955 27.90 26.52 -24.78
CA TYR A 955 28.53 25.21 -24.88
C TYR A 955 30.01 25.24 -24.49
N SER A 956 30.76 26.26 -24.92
CA SER A 956 32.19 26.36 -24.62
C SER A 956 32.46 26.53 -23.12
N THR A 957 31.60 27.29 -22.44
CA THR A 957 31.70 27.54 -21.00
C THR A 957 31.35 26.29 -20.20
N LEU A 958 30.21 25.66 -20.52
CA LEU A 958 29.78 24.43 -19.87
C LEU A 958 30.80 23.31 -20.07
N LYS A 959 31.37 23.19 -21.28
CA LYS A 959 32.38 22.20 -21.59
C LYS A 959 33.68 22.44 -20.81
N ALA A 960 34.17 23.68 -20.74
CA ALA A 960 35.37 24.00 -19.98
C ALA A 960 35.20 23.66 -18.49
N MET A 961 34.06 24.01 -17.89
CA MET A 961 33.76 23.66 -16.50
C MET A 961 33.70 22.14 -16.28
N ASP A 962 33.13 21.41 -17.23
CA ASP A 962 33.01 19.96 -17.16
C ASP A 962 34.38 19.25 -17.32
N GLU A 963 35.28 19.82 -18.11
CA GLU A 963 36.68 19.41 -18.22
C GLU A 963 37.47 19.74 -16.95
N ASP A 964 37.28 20.92 -16.34
CA ASP A 964 37.90 21.31 -15.07
C ASP A 964 37.53 20.34 -13.93
N LEU A 965 36.26 19.93 -13.85
CA LEU A 965 35.81 18.90 -12.89
C LEU A 965 36.46 17.53 -13.16
N ALA A 966 36.75 17.21 -14.43
CA ALA A 966 37.48 15.99 -14.81
C ALA A 966 38.92 16.01 -14.31
N GLU A 967 39.59 17.15 -14.45
CA GLU A 967 40.95 17.36 -13.96
C GLU A 967 41.01 17.31 -12.42
N GLU A 968 40.04 17.90 -11.72
CA GLU A 968 39.93 17.84 -10.26
C GLU A 968 39.73 16.39 -9.77
N ALA A 969 38.86 15.62 -10.44
CA ALA A 969 38.60 14.23 -10.09
C ALA A 969 39.84 13.32 -10.26
N ASP A 970 40.74 13.65 -11.18
CA ASP A 970 41.96 12.89 -11.46
C ASP A 970 43.12 13.21 -10.50
N SER A 971 43.04 14.31 -9.73
CA SER A 971 44.12 14.85 -8.89
C SER A 971 44.15 14.37 -7.42
N ASP A 972 43.50 13.25 -7.10
CA ASP A 972 43.32 12.61 -5.78
C ASP A 972 42.51 13.40 -4.71
N HIS A 973 41.22 13.02 -4.64
CA HIS A 973 40.21 13.12 -3.57
C HIS A 973 39.70 14.52 -3.15
N PRO A 974 38.50 14.92 -3.62
CA PRO A 974 37.77 16.00 -2.97
C PRO A 974 37.46 15.64 -1.52
N THR A 975 37.75 16.55 -0.58
CA THR A 975 37.34 16.44 0.84
C THR A 975 35.83 16.64 1.02
N ARG A 976 35.15 17.09 -0.03
CA ARG A 976 33.71 17.33 -0.10
C ARG A 976 32.98 16.15 -0.74
N ARG A 977 31.68 16.06 -0.45
CA ARG A 977 30.78 15.15 -1.16
C ARG A 977 30.81 15.49 -2.65
N TRP A 978 30.87 14.45 -3.48
CA TRP A 978 31.13 14.58 -4.90
C TRP A 978 30.44 13.43 -5.64
N LEU A 979 29.40 13.75 -6.43
CA LEU A 979 28.55 12.80 -7.15
C LEU A 979 28.98 12.67 -8.61
N TRP A 980 29.45 13.76 -9.22
CA TRP A 980 30.20 13.74 -10.47
C TRP A 980 31.41 12.78 -10.31
N PRO A 981 31.98 12.12 -11.33
CA PRO A 981 31.43 11.86 -12.65
C PRO A 981 30.36 10.75 -12.65
N SER A 982 29.93 10.23 -11.49
CA SER A 982 28.98 9.10 -11.43
C SER A 982 27.59 9.41 -12.00
N THR A 983 27.33 10.66 -12.35
CA THR A 983 26.10 11.17 -12.97
C THR A 983 26.05 11.00 -14.50
N GLY A 984 27.14 10.60 -15.16
CA GLY A 984 27.12 10.37 -16.62
C GLY A 984 28.51 10.25 -17.25
N GLU A 985 28.57 10.13 -18.57
CA GLU A 985 29.84 10.08 -19.30
C GLU A 985 30.58 11.43 -19.25
N VAL A 986 31.91 11.39 -19.16
CA VAL A 986 32.80 12.55 -19.16
C VAL A 986 33.66 12.52 -20.42
N PHE A 987 33.63 13.59 -21.19
CA PHE A 987 34.42 13.71 -22.41
C PHE A 987 35.68 14.56 -22.16
N TRP A 988 36.72 13.96 -21.56
CA TRP A 988 38.01 14.62 -21.31
C TRP A 988 39.19 13.78 -21.82
N GLN A 989 40.16 14.45 -22.46
CA GLN A 989 41.27 13.82 -23.16
C GLN A 989 42.15 12.96 -22.24
N GLY A 990 42.41 13.41 -21.01
CA GLY A 990 43.26 12.66 -20.08
C GLY A 990 42.62 11.35 -19.57
N VAL A 991 41.28 11.28 -19.48
CA VAL A 991 40.55 10.04 -19.16
C VAL A 991 40.76 9.03 -20.30
N TYR A 992 40.65 9.46 -21.55
CA TYR A 992 40.92 8.60 -22.70
C TYR A 992 42.38 8.12 -22.74
N GLU A 993 43.35 8.99 -22.42
CA GLU A 993 44.76 8.62 -22.36
C GLU A 993 45.05 7.60 -21.25
N LYS A 994 44.42 7.75 -20.08
CA LYS A 994 44.49 6.83 -18.94
C LYS A 994 43.87 5.47 -19.25
N GLU A 995 42.66 5.45 -19.83
CA GLU A 995 42.02 4.23 -20.31
C GLU A 995 42.89 3.53 -21.37
N ARG A 996 43.49 4.29 -22.29
CA ARG A 996 44.42 3.77 -23.31
C ARG A 996 45.69 3.18 -22.68
N MET A 997 46.23 3.79 -21.63
CA MET A 997 47.38 3.27 -20.87
C MET A 997 47.03 1.99 -20.09
N GLN A 998 45.89 1.95 -19.39
CA GLN A 998 45.39 0.76 -18.71
C GLN A 998 45.16 -0.39 -19.70
N TRP A 999 44.58 -0.09 -20.87
CA TRP A 999 44.40 -1.07 -21.94
C TRP A 999 45.74 -1.63 -22.46
N ARG A 1000 46.75 -0.79 -22.66
CA ARG A 1000 48.11 -1.27 -23.03
C ARG A 1000 48.64 -2.24 -21.99
N LYS A 1001 48.49 -1.92 -20.70
CA LYS A 1001 48.89 -2.77 -19.57
C LYS A 1001 48.10 -4.08 -19.53
N GLU A 1002 46.78 -4.04 -19.75
CA GLU A 1002 45.94 -5.23 -19.81
C GLU A 1002 46.25 -6.12 -21.01
N LYS A 1003 46.50 -5.53 -22.17
CA LYS A 1003 46.91 -6.26 -23.39
C LYS A 1003 48.27 -6.93 -23.18
N GLU A 1004 49.20 -6.27 -22.50
CA GLU A 1004 50.48 -6.86 -22.11
C GLU A 1004 50.32 -7.98 -21.09
N THR A 1005 49.49 -7.82 -20.06
CA THR A 1005 49.23 -8.90 -19.09
C THR A 1005 48.48 -10.07 -19.73
N LYS A 1006 47.51 -9.85 -20.61
CA LYS A 1006 46.85 -10.90 -21.42
C LYS A 1006 47.89 -11.60 -22.31
N LYS A 1007 48.80 -10.88 -22.97
CA LYS A 1007 49.92 -11.47 -23.74
C LYS A 1007 50.86 -12.30 -22.86
N GLN A 1008 51.22 -11.82 -21.67
CA GLN A 1008 52.05 -12.55 -20.70
C GLN A 1008 51.36 -13.83 -20.21
N LYS A 1009 50.06 -13.75 -19.85
CA LYS A 1009 49.25 -14.92 -19.46
C LYS A 1009 49.15 -15.95 -20.58
N THR A 1010 48.96 -15.51 -21.83
CA THR A 1010 48.92 -16.41 -22.99
C THR A 1010 50.28 -17.04 -23.27
N ARG A 1011 51.38 -16.28 -23.18
CA ARG A 1011 52.75 -16.82 -23.27
C ARG A 1011 53.01 -17.85 -22.17
N ALA A 1012 52.63 -17.56 -20.93
CA ALA A 1012 52.75 -18.49 -19.80
C ALA A 1012 51.88 -19.75 -19.99
N LYS A 1013 50.67 -19.62 -20.53
CA LYS A 1013 49.79 -20.75 -20.87
C LYS A 1013 50.40 -21.62 -21.96
N ILE A 1014 50.97 -21.03 -23.01
CA ILE A 1014 51.69 -21.76 -24.07
C ILE A 1014 52.92 -22.46 -23.51
N GLN A 1015 53.69 -21.80 -22.64
CA GLN A 1015 54.85 -22.40 -21.96
C GLN A 1015 54.43 -23.62 -21.12
N ARG A 1016 53.31 -23.52 -20.37
CA ARG A 1016 52.74 -24.64 -19.60
C ARG A 1016 52.29 -25.79 -20.49
N ILE A 1017 51.72 -25.51 -21.66
CA ILE A 1017 51.30 -26.55 -22.62
C ILE A 1017 52.52 -27.21 -23.26
N LYS A 1018 53.55 -26.44 -23.63
CA LYS A 1018 54.81 -26.99 -24.17
C LYS A 1018 55.57 -27.84 -23.16
N ASN A 1019 55.47 -27.51 -21.87
CA ASN A 1019 56.13 -28.24 -20.78
C ASN A 1019 55.29 -29.43 -20.26
N ARG A 1020 54.07 -29.67 -20.79
CA ARG A 1020 53.34 -30.91 -20.52
C ARG A 1020 53.96 -32.02 -21.36
N THR A 1021 54.65 -32.95 -20.71
CA THR A 1021 55.11 -34.20 -21.32
C THR A 1021 53.92 -34.97 -21.92
N HIS A 1022 54.02 -35.31 -23.21
CA HIS A 1022 52.98 -36.06 -23.94
C HIS A 1022 52.69 -37.40 -23.24
N GLN A 1023 51.53 -37.52 -22.62
CA GLN A 1023 51.00 -38.82 -22.14
C GLN A 1023 50.68 -39.69 -23.36
N LYS A 1024 51.24 -40.92 -23.41
CA LYS A 1024 50.96 -41.91 -24.46
C LYS A 1024 49.47 -42.26 -24.47
N VAL A 1025 48.85 -42.16 -25.64
CA VAL A 1025 47.43 -42.47 -25.89
C VAL A 1025 47.18 -43.98 -25.74
N ILE A 1026 46.28 -44.37 -24.84
CA ILE A 1026 45.80 -45.74 -24.67
C ILE A 1026 44.57 -45.96 -25.59
N GLY A 1027 44.69 -46.96 -26.48
CA GLY A 1027 43.60 -47.82 -26.98
C GLY A 1027 42.44 -47.20 -27.75
N LYS A 1028 42.48 -47.29 -29.09
CA LYS A 1028 41.30 -47.13 -29.97
C LYS A 1028 40.29 -48.25 -29.73
N TYR A 1029 39.06 -47.90 -29.36
CA TYR A 1029 37.89 -48.79 -29.50
C TYR A 1029 37.48 -48.84 -30.98
N VAL A 1030 37.49 -50.03 -31.58
CA VAL A 1030 37.17 -50.29 -33.00
C VAL A 1030 35.69 -50.68 -33.10
N LYS A 1031 34.89 -49.92 -33.85
CA LYS A 1031 33.55 -50.34 -34.30
C LYS A 1031 33.69 -51.35 -35.45
N PRO A 1032 32.90 -52.45 -35.49
CA PRO A 1032 32.86 -53.36 -36.63
C PRO A 1032 32.17 -52.71 -37.85
N PRO A 1033 32.55 -53.11 -39.09
CA PRO A 1033 32.17 -52.43 -40.33
C PRO A 1033 30.78 -52.85 -40.86
N PRO A 1034 30.07 -51.98 -41.60
CA PRO A 1034 28.94 -52.39 -42.44
C PRO A 1034 29.41 -52.95 -43.78
N GLU A 1035 28.59 -53.86 -44.31
CA GLU A 1035 28.85 -54.74 -45.46
C GLU A 1035 28.94 -54.04 -46.83
N ASN A 1036 29.72 -54.70 -47.69
CA ASN A 1036 30.13 -54.43 -49.05
C ASN A 1036 29.03 -53.98 -50.05
N SER A 1037 29.40 -53.03 -50.92
CA SER A 1037 29.35 -53.16 -52.39
C SER A 1037 29.80 -51.84 -53.03
N THR A 1038 30.59 -51.74 -54.10
CA THR A 1038 31.48 -52.64 -54.83
C THR A 1038 32.29 -51.73 -55.76
N VAL A 1039 33.61 -51.90 -55.76
CA VAL A 1039 34.49 -51.99 -56.94
C VAL A 1039 34.56 -50.75 -57.87
N ALA A 1040 35.68 -50.02 -57.71
CA ALA A 1040 36.75 -49.82 -58.71
C ALA A 1040 36.36 -49.94 -60.20
N ALA A 1041 36.90 -49.20 -61.16
CA ALA A 1041 37.94 -48.18 -61.26
C ALA A 1041 38.05 -47.93 -62.78
N VAL A 1042 39.01 -47.08 -63.16
CA VAL A 1042 39.60 -47.00 -64.51
C VAL A 1042 38.77 -46.15 -65.48
N VAL A 1043 39.27 -45.15 -66.20
CA VAL A 1043 40.47 -44.27 -66.23
C VAL A 1043 40.21 -43.37 -67.44
N ARG A 1044 40.54 -42.08 -67.31
CA ARG A 1044 40.94 -41.12 -68.36
C ARG A 1044 40.40 -41.30 -69.80
N GLY A 1045 39.44 -40.45 -70.15
CA GLY A 1045 39.73 -39.23 -70.92
C GLY A 1045 40.00 -39.37 -72.42
N PHE A 1046 39.08 -38.84 -73.23
CA PHE A 1046 39.35 -37.92 -74.34
C PHE A 1046 38.06 -37.17 -74.72
N ARG A 1047 38.21 -35.83 -74.87
CA ARG A 1047 37.26 -34.76 -75.20
C ARG A 1047 36.36 -34.22 -74.09
#